data_AF-A0AAU4I7S6-F1
#
_entry.id   AF-A0AAU4I7S6-F1
#
_cell.length_a   1.000
_cell.length_b   1.000
_cell.length_c   1.000
_cell.angle_alpha   90.00
_cell.angle_beta   90.00
_cell.angle_gamma   90.00
#
_symmetry.space_group_name_H-M   'P 1'
#
loop_
_entity.id
_entity.type
_entity.pdbx_description
1 polymer ?
#
loop_
_entity_poly.entity_id
_entity_poly.type
_entity_poly.pdbx_seq_one_letter_code
_entity_poly.pdbx_strand_id
1 'polypeptide(L)'
;MRTPLWPAAAAVAGLVATLVVAVPAAPAAAAGPVTITSPELSVSVDSAFPRVISYTRTATGDVLNGNEDTIGAIVVNGTTYTPTVTSTPSASGVDYALAFSGVTIRSRLSVTGSVVEFKVTAVEDTAALRVRSFAIPHHNLVSVRSNQSGAALSTAKMHTATTGTGDTFTPVTANTPVDAAATTVMYGLANTGKLAAAIDSNSYYDAPSGGTANENGRISKQVTDKGTYRRAGLWSGSWLYRATGAADTDTEPLPYVRVAITADRNADSTVDWQDAAVAYRDIWTAPTGWQQTADRVVQRIPFNFASAATHPFSETLDETKRVNLATDGLGQFVLLKGYASEGHDSAHMDYKNIGSKLGGATDLNTLTTVGHTYNADFGVHINATEEYPVSATFDPAHQTGGLGWDWLDQSYYVDTRKDGQSGGRLKRLQDLKAAAPGLDFLYVDVWYGDGYLSRKLEREIGGLGYQLATEFPASMTGQSLWHHWATDVNYGGTDLKGINSNIARFIANHTKDDWIAANPLLGGAEITAYEGWQGKRDFTSFLTTTFATNLPTKYLQESPIVKWTAGAVTLANGTTVTTSGNTRKITTAGRTVLDGSAYLLPRDGKLYHWNDKAASTTWALPAGWSSPKLYKLTDTGRQLVGDLAVTGGQVTINAAARTAYVVTNGAAPAQADPNWGQGAPVKDPSFFSGNLNAWSVTGTGAAVTRNAQGQNELTMAASTAPAVSQQLTGLTPGTYAASVWVSTPAGRAATLTVTPAGGSAASVYADSSTLTNSLGGSEKNGTKMQRMKVLFDVPAGQSAATLKLSAASGSGTVYLDDVRVVRSARTPLNGHWFTEDFENVDAGWGPFAFGGAGGAATDPRTHIAQRNAPYTQAGWSGKLVDDVISGQNSLKSHEERQGLVYRTLPQTLRLTPGRSYKVTFGYENGFSGDYQFITGSGSTETATALNQARTPTTFTKTFTAGTDAWIGVRKVTGEGSHNEADFILDDLAIDDLGTGGGGELLVPQTQMSIKAVDSQETAGENGAAANVLDGDSATIWHTQWYQATAAMPHEITLDLGASYNVSALHYLPRQTQSNGRIADYQVLTSTDGVTWGTAAASGTYPNTTTQQDVAFTARTARYVKLKATSEVSGNPWAAVAELNIGYLP
;
A
#
# COMPACT_ATOMS: atom_id res chain seq x y z
N MET A 1 39.27 4.21 -21.08
CA MET A 1 40.47 4.16 -21.95
C MET A 1 40.03 4.35 -23.41
N ARG A 2 40.71 5.27 -24.10
CA ARG A 2 40.81 5.47 -25.57
C ARG A 2 39.57 5.94 -26.37
N THR A 3 39.45 7.27 -26.45
CA THR A 3 39.08 8.06 -27.66
C THR A 3 40.30 8.17 -28.62
N PRO A 4 40.29 8.94 -29.73
CA PRO A 4 39.32 9.14 -30.83
C PRO A 4 40.01 9.10 -32.23
N LEU A 5 39.25 9.32 -33.32
CA LEU A 5 39.80 9.74 -34.63
C LEU A 5 39.09 11.02 -35.10
N TRP A 6 39.90 11.99 -35.54
CA TRP A 6 39.54 13.35 -35.95
C TRP A 6 39.20 13.47 -37.45
N PRO A 7 38.51 14.57 -37.85
CA PRO A 7 38.12 14.87 -39.22
C PRO A 7 39.21 15.64 -40.00
N ALA A 8 39.11 15.63 -41.33
CA ALA A 8 39.94 16.43 -42.23
C ALA A 8 39.26 17.76 -42.60
N ALA A 9 40.05 18.83 -42.59
CA ALA A 9 39.69 20.18 -43.01
C ALA A 9 39.98 20.42 -44.50
N ALA A 10 39.19 21.28 -45.13
CA ALA A 10 39.59 22.04 -46.32
C ALA A 10 39.02 23.46 -46.25
N ALA A 11 39.81 24.39 -46.78
CA ALA A 11 39.90 25.78 -46.36
C ALA A 11 38.97 26.77 -47.09
N VAL A 12 38.94 27.95 -46.47
CA VAL A 12 38.25 29.20 -46.80
C VAL A 12 38.73 29.83 -48.10
N ALA A 13 37.79 30.30 -48.92
CA ALA A 13 38.00 31.39 -49.86
C ALA A 13 36.88 32.43 -49.67
N GLY A 14 37.27 33.66 -49.35
CA GLY A 14 36.35 34.77 -49.14
C GLY A 14 35.77 35.31 -50.45
N LEU A 15 34.51 35.73 -50.39
CA LEU A 15 33.99 36.76 -51.26
C LEU A 15 33.25 37.78 -50.40
N VAL A 16 33.75 39.02 -50.44
CA VAL A 16 33.09 40.20 -49.92
C VAL A 16 31.80 40.39 -50.72
N ALA A 17 30.64 40.19 -50.09
CA ALA A 17 29.36 40.58 -50.64
C ALA A 17 28.77 41.68 -49.76
N THR A 18 28.63 42.84 -50.39
CA THR A 18 28.02 44.08 -49.91
C THR A 18 26.76 43.85 -49.08
N LEU A 19 26.72 44.47 -47.90
CA LEU A 19 25.54 44.68 -47.08
C LEU A 19 24.50 45.47 -47.90
N VAL A 20 23.56 44.78 -48.53
CA VAL A 20 22.29 45.40 -48.92
C VAL A 20 21.41 45.29 -47.68
N VAL A 21 21.29 46.39 -46.94
CA VAL A 21 20.20 46.57 -46.00
C VAL A 21 18.91 46.56 -46.83
N ALA A 22 18.27 45.40 -46.91
CA ALA A 22 16.89 45.33 -47.38
C ALA A 22 16.06 46.05 -46.32
N VAL A 23 15.70 47.30 -46.60
CA VAL A 23 14.60 47.98 -45.93
C VAL A 23 13.41 47.02 -46.02
N PRO A 24 12.77 46.62 -44.91
CA PRO A 24 11.59 45.78 -45.00
C PRO A 24 10.56 46.52 -45.84
N ALA A 25 10.13 45.90 -46.93
CA ALA A 25 9.03 46.42 -47.71
C ALA A 25 7.84 46.64 -46.76
N ALA A 26 7.17 47.79 -46.91
CA ALA A 26 6.00 48.15 -46.13
C ALA A 26 4.99 46.99 -46.10
N PRO A 27 4.31 46.73 -44.96
CA PRO A 27 3.40 45.61 -44.84
C PRO A 27 2.28 45.76 -45.87
N ALA A 28 2.15 44.76 -46.75
CA ALA A 28 1.02 44.70 -47.66
C ALA A 28 -0.26 44.55 -46.83
N ALA A 29 -1.23 45.43 -47.08
CA ALA A 29 -2.56 45.38 -46.49
C ALA A 29 -3.28 44.07 -46.85
N ALA A 30 -4.16 43.64 -45.94
CA ALA A 30 -4.97 42.42 -45.92
C ALA A 30 -5.21 41.73 -47.28
N ALA A 31 -4.63 40.53 -47.45
CA ALA A 31 -5.09 39.57 -48.44
C ALA A 31 -6.41 38.95 -47.96
N GLY A 32 -7.32 38.60 -48.87
CA GLY A 32 -8.58 37.92 -48.51
C GLY A 32 -8.38 36.57 -47.81
N PRO A 33 -9.48 35.87 -47.47
CA PRO A 33 -9.41 34.51 -46.91
C PRO A 33 -8.49 33.60 -47.74
N VAL A 34 -7.72 32.75 -47.06
CA VAL A 34 -6.85 31.74 -47.67
C VAL A 34 -7.46 30.37 -47.45
N THR A 35 -7.22 29.44 -48.37
CA THR A 35 -7.69 28.06 -48.22
C THR A 35 -6.51 27.15 -47.91
N ILE A 36 -6.62 26.41 -46.80
CA ILE A 36 -5.70 25.30 -46.47
C ILE A 36 -6.43 23.97 -46.66
N THR A 37 -5.72 22.94 -47.07
CA THR A 37 -6.34 21.69 -47.53
C THR A 37 -5.67 20.44 -46.97
N SER A 38 -6.49 19.40 -46.81
CA SER A 38 -6.11 18.01 -46.65
C SER A 38 -6.92 17.16 -47.65
N PRO A 39 -6.68 15.84 -47.76
CA PRO A 39 -7.54 14.98 -48.57
C PRO A 39 -9.02 14.99 -48.15
N GLU A 40 -9.32 15.26 -46.88
CA GLU A 40 -10.69 15.19 -46.33
C GLU A 40 -11.38 16.56 -46.17
N LEU A 41 -10.60 17.63 -46.01
CA LEU A 41 -11.11 18.96 -45.70
C LEU A 41 -10.47 20.06 -46.57
N SER A 42 -11.30 21.00 -46.98
CA SER A 42 -10.91 22.33 -47.43
C SER A 42 -11.34 23.33 -46.36
N VAL A 43 -10.40 24.12 -45.83
CA VAL A 43 -10.64 25.00 -44.69
C VAL A 43 -10.34 26.44 -45.11
N SER A 44 -11.35 27.30 -45.01
CA SER A 44 -11.21 28.73 -45.26
C SER A 44 -10.72 29.41 -43.98
N VAL A 45 -9.59 30.10 -44.04
CA VAL A 45 -8.91 30.74 -42.90
C VAL A 45 -8.65 32.21 -43.20
N ASP A 46 -8.70 33.04 -42.17
CA ASP A 46 -8.42 34.47 -42.29
C ASP A 46 -6.91 34.72 -42.35
N SER A 47 -6.43 35.48 -43.34
CA SER A 47 -5.00 35.81 -43.43
C SER A 47 -4.58 36.89 -42.42
N ALA A 48 -5.53 37.68 -41.92
CA ALA A 48 -5.28 38.82 -41.03
C ALA A 48 -5.32 38.44 -39.54
N PHE A 49 -5.82 37.25 -39.19
CA PHE A 49 -5.87 36.76 -37.82
C PHE A 49 -6.02 35.22 -37.82
N PRO A 50 -5.45 34.46 -36.87
CA PRO A 50 -5.56 32.99 -36.86
C PRO A 50 -6.99 32.49 -36.55
N ARG A 51 -7.92 32.62 -37.49
CA ARG A 51 -9.34 32.28 -37.39
C ARG A 51 -9.74 31.35 -38.53
N VAL A 52 -10.52 30.33 -38.22
CA VAL A 52 -11.23 29.52 -39.23
C VAL A 52 -12.56 30.19 -39.56
N ILE A 53 -12.87 30.36 -40.84
CA ILE A 53 -14.14 30.90 -41.33
C ILE A 53 -15.13 29.76 -41.59
N SER A 54 -14.70 28.71 -42.28
CA SER A 54 -15.54 27.53 -42.58
C SER A 54 -14.71 26.28 -42.87
N TYR A 55 -15.32 25.13 -42.64
CA TYR A 55 -14.82 23.80 -43.00
C TYR A 55 -15.71 23.22 -44.09
N THR A 56 -15.12 22.76 -45.19
CA THR A 56 -15.83 22.08 -46.27
C THR A 56 -15.28 20.68 -46.42
N ARG A 57 -16.15 19.67 -46.31
CA ARG A 57 -15.76 18.29 -46.56
C ARG A 57 -15.53 18.10 -48.06
N THR A 58 -14.32 17.71 -48.45
CA THR A 58 -13.92 17.62 -49.87
C THR A 58 -14.78 16.63 -50.65
N ALA A 59 -15.17 15.53 -50.02
CA ALA A 59 -15.93 14.46 -50.65
C ALA A 59 -17.39 14.82 -50.98
N THR A 60 -18.02 15.68 -50.19
CA THR A 60 -19.47 15.95 -50.29
C THR A 60 -19.82 17.42 -50.55
N GLY A 61 -18.90 18.34 -50.26
CA GLY A 61 -19.16 19.77 -50.27
C GLY A 61 -19.95 20.27 -49.06
N ASP A 62 -20.28 19.40 -48.09
CA ASP A 62 -20.97 19.82 -46.86
C ASP A 62 -20.12 20.80 -46.06
N VAL A 63 -20.77 21.76 -45.40
CA VAL A 63 -20.11 22.87 -44.69
C VAL A 63 -20.46 22.90 -43.21
N LEU A 64 -19.43 23.05 -42.38
CA LEU A 64 -19.54 23.47 -40.98
C LEU A 64 -18.90 24.85 -40.82
N ASN A 65 -19.45 25.70 -39.95
CA ASN A 65 -18.95 27.06 -39.80
C ASN A 65 -17.84 27.12 -38.74
N GLY A 66 -16.91 28.05 -38.92
CA GLY A 66 -16.01 28.54 -37.88
C GLY A 66 -16.56 29.85 -37.35
N ASN A 67 -15.84 30.94 -37.55
CA ASN A 67 -16.23 32.26 -37.10
C ASN A 67 -16.38 33.24 -38.28
N GLU A 68 -17.61 33.70 -38.51
CA GLU A 68 -17.94 34.69 -39.54
C GLU A 68 -17.57 36.13 -39.14
N ASP A 69 -17.35 36.42 -37.85
CA ASP A 69 -17.06 37.77 -37.35
C ASP A 69 -15.56 38.05 -37.39
N THR A 70 -15.17 39.17 -37.99
CA THR A 70 -13.78 39.63 -37.91
C THR A 70 -13.39 39.88 -36.46
N ILE A 71 -12.39 39.13 -36.00
CA ILE A 71 -11.76 39.30 -34.70
C ILE A 71 -10.31 39.74 -34.92
N GLY A 72 -9.82 40.58 -34.03
CA GLY A 72 -8.45 41.10 -34.08
C GLY A 72 -7.86 41.35 -32.69
N ALA A 73 -8.48 40.78 -31.65
CA ALA A 73 -8.10 41.01 -30.27
C ALA A 73 -7.68 39.71 -29.60
N ILE A 74 -6.67 39.82 -28.75
CA ILE A 74 -6.22 38.77 -27.83
C ILE A 74 -6.26 39.31 -26.41
N VAL A 75 -6.34 38.42 -25.43
CA VAL A 75 -6.22 38.76 -24.02
C VAL A 75 -4.93 38.14 -23.49
N VAL A 76 -4.06 38.98 -22.93
CA VAL A 76 -2.80 38.57 -22.29
C VAL A 76 -2.78 39.13 -20.89
N ASN A 77 -2.61 38.25 -19.89
CA ASN A 77 -2.63 38.62 -18.46
C ASN A 77 -3.90 39.41 -18.07
N GLY A 78 -5.05 39.06 -18.65
CA GLY A 78 -6.32 39.76 -18.43
C GLY A 78 -6.47 41.10 -19.15
N THR A 79 -5.47 41.56 -19.90
CA THR A 79 -5.51 42.80 -20.68
C THR A 79 -5.74 42.52 -22.16
N THR A 80 -6.65 43.26 -22.79
CA THR A 80 -6.94 43.15 -24.22
C THR A 80 -5.90 43.89 -25.05
N TYR A 81 -5.38 43.23 -26.09
CA TYR A 81 -4.47 43.81 -27.08
C TYR A 81 -4.98 43.58 -28.49
N THR A 82 -4.67 44.51 -29.39
CA THR A 82 -4.88 44.38 -30.84
C THR A 82 -3.51 44.21 -31.50
N PRO A 83 -3.05 42.97 -31.76
CA PRO A 83 -1.73 42.73 -32.32
C PRO A 83 -1.66 43.16 -33.79
N THR A 84 -0.47 43.58 -34.20
CA THR A 84 -0.10 43.61 -35.61
C THR A 84 0.16 42.17 -36.04
N VAL A 85 -0.59 41.68 -37.03
CA VAL A 85 -0.52 40.29 -37.49
C VAL A 85 0.22 40.22 -38.83
N THR A 86 1.21 39.34 -38.90
CA THR A 86 1.78 38.88 -40.18
C THR A 86 1.50 37.40 -40.34
N SER A 87 1.14 36.96 -41.56
CA SER A 87 0.86 35.56 -41.86
C SER A 87 1.66 35.04 -43.04
N THR A 88 1.96 33.73 -43.04
CA THR A 88 2.65 33.02 -44.13
C THR A 88 1.85 31.76 -44.46
N PRO A 89 1.04 31.78 -45.54
CA PRO A 89 0.27 30.63 -45.95
C PRO A 89 1.13 29.51 -46.58
N SER A 90 0.67 28.28 -46.39
CA SER A 90 1.15 27.06 -47.03
C SER A 90 -0.05 26.19 -47.44
N ALA A 91 0.17 25.12 -48.19
CA ALA A 91 -0.93 24.28 -48.71
C ALA A 91 -1.85 23.69 -47.63
N SER A 92 -1.31 23.37 -46.45
CA SER A 92 -2.01 22.71 -45.35
C SER A 92 -2.03 23.52 -44.05
N GLY A 93 -1.58 24.77 -44.07
CA GLY A 93 -1.60 25.60 -42.87
C GLY A 93 -1.14 27.03 -43.10
N VAL A 94 -1.33 27.89 -42.11
CA VAL A 94 -0.88 29.27 -42.10
C VAL A 94 -0.14 29.52 -40.80
N ASP A 95 1.07 30.06 -40.89
CA ASP A 95 1.84 30.53 -39.74
C ASP A 95 1.53 32.01 -39.49
N TYR A 96 1.33 32.39 -38.24
CA TYR A 96 1.01 33.75 -37.81
C TYR A 96 2.02 34.23 -36.77
N ALA A 97 2.37 35.52 -36.84
CA ALA A 97 3.04 36.24 -35.76
C ALA A 97 2.17 37.40 -35.31
N LEU A 98 1.77 37.39 -34.03
CA LEU A 98 0.90 38.37 -33.40
C LEU A 98 1.78 39.27 -32.52
N ALA A 99 2.16 40.46 -33.02
CA ALA A 99 3.08 41.36 -32.36
C ALA A 99 2.36 42.53 -31.65
N PHE A 100 2.68 42.79 -30.39
CA PHE A 100 2.09 43.86 -29.57
C PHE A 100 3.02 44.20 -28.41
N SER A 101 3.21 45.48 -28.10
CA SER A 101 3.96 45.92 -26.90
C SER A 101 5.33 45.24 -26.69
N GLY A 102 6.05 44.94 -27.77
CA GLY A 102 7.34 44.24 -27.73
C GLY A 102 7.28 42.73 -27.54
N VAL A 103 6.09 42.14 -27.40
CA VAL A 103 5.82 40.70 -27.35
C VAL A 103 5.40 40.20 -28.73
N THR A 104 5.82 38.99 -29.09
CA THR A 104 5.32 38.26 -30.27
C THR A 104 4.83 36.87 -29.87
N ILE A 105 3.56 36.57 -30.15
CA ILE A 105 3.02 35.21 -30.05
C ILE A 105 3.02 34.61 -31.46
N ARG A 106 3.80 33.55 -31.67
CA ARG A 106 3.81 32.79 -32.92
C ARG A 106 2.85 31.63 -32.83
N SER A 107 2.09 31.39 -33.89
CA SER A 107 1.13 30.28 -33.95
C SER A 107 1.01 29.71 -35.35
N ARG A 108 0.47 28.50 -35.45
CA ARG A 108 0.13 27.84 -36.69
C ARG A 108 -1.31 27.36 -36.64
N LEU A 109 -2.06 27.63 -37.70
CA LEU A 109 -3.35 27.01 -37.95
C LEU A 109 -3.18 26.03 -39.11
N SER A 110 -3.39 24.74 -38.88
CA SER A 110 -3.12 23.69 -39.88
C SER A 110 -4.21 22.64 -39.94
N VAL A 111 -4.30 21.95 -41.08
CA VAL A 111 -5.24 20.85 -41.31
C VAL A 111 -4.49 19.57 -41.67
N THR A 112 -4.88 18.44 -41.09
CA THR A 112 -4.36 17.10 -41.40
C THR A 112 -5.50 16.08 -41.26
N GLY A 113 -5.81 15.35 -42.34
CA GLY A 113 -7.02 14.53 -42.40
C GLY A 113 -8.26 15.36 -42.08
N SER A 114 -9.10 14.88 -41.17
CA SER A 114 -10.28 15.55 -40.65
C SER A 114 -10.02 16.54 -39.49
N VAL A 115 -8.76 16.73 -39.09
CA VAL A 115 -8.39 17.52 -37.91
C VAL A 115 -7.81 18.87 -38.30
N VAL A 116 -8.29 19.93 -37.65
CA VAL A 116 -7.70 21.27 -37.71
C VAL A 116 -7.11 21.61 -36.34
N GLU A 117 -5.84 22.02 -36.32
CA GLU A 117 -5.11 22.40 -35.11
C GLU A 117 -4.72 23.88 -35.17
N PHE A 118 -5.08 24.63 -34.13
CA PHE A 118 -4.43 25.90 -33.79
C PHE A 118 -3.39 25.61 -32.70
N LYS A 119 -2.14 25.99 -32.92
CA LYS A 119 -1.06 25.76 -31.97
C LYS A 119 -0.17 26.98 -31.86
N VAL A 120 0.09 27.44 -30.63
CA VAL A 120 1.16 28.41 -30.37
C VAL A 120 2.50 27.69 -30.51
N THR A 121 3.38 28.25 -31.32
CA THR A 121 4.70 27.66 -31.65
C THR A 121 5.84 28.34 -30.92
N ALA A 122 5.67 29.60 -30.50
CA ALA A 122 6.61 30.30 -29.64
C ALA A 122 5.94 31.50 -28.95
N VAL A 123 6.45 31.85 -27.77
CA VAL A 123 6.12 33.08 -27.04
C VAL A 123 7.40 33.86 -26.82
N GLU A 124 7.56 34.97 -27.54
CA GLU A 124 8.71 35.86 -27.47
C GLU A 124 8.30 37.10 -26.67
N ASP A 125 8.54 37.08 -25.36
CA ASP A 125 8.11 38.15 -24.45
C ASP A 125 9.28 38.92 -23.84
N THR A 126 8.98 39.94 -23.04
CA THR A 126 10.00 40.83 -22.45
C THR A 126 9.85 40.90 -20.94
N ALA A 127 10.89 41.38 -20.24
CA ALA A 127 10.81 41.63 -18.80
C ALA A 127 9.71 42.67 -18.46
N ALA A 128 9.41 43.60 -19.37
CA ALA A 128 8.36 44.59 -19.18
C ALA A 128 6.94 44.01 -19.33
N LEU A 129 6.78 42.93 -20.13
CA LEU A 129 5.52 42.24 -20.32
C LEU A 129 5.77 40.74 -20.46
N ARG A 130 5.85 40.06 -19.31
CA ARG A 130 5.91 38.60 -19.26
C ARG A 130 4.54 38.00 -19.47
N VAL A 131 4.41 37.11 -20.46
CA VAL A 131 3.15 36.39 -20.71
C VAL A 131 2.96 35.35 -19.61
N ARG A 132 1.85 35.46 -18.89
CA ARG A 132 1.38 34.51 -17.87
C ARG A 132 0.19 33.74 -18.36
N SER A 133 -0.78 34.42 -18.98
CA SER A 133 -1.95 33.80 -19.60
C SER A 133 -2.22 34.38 -20.98
N PHE A 134 -2.85 33.58 -21.83
CA PHE A 134 -3.24 33.93 -23.19
C PHE A 134 -4.65 33.42 -23.48
N ALA A 135 -5.47 34.22 -24.17
CA ALA A 135 -6.77 33.81 -24.66
C ALA A 135 -7.12 34.55 -25.96
N ILE A 136 -7.97 33.94 -26.78
CA ILE A 136 -8.60 34.58 -27.94
C ILE A 136 -10.12 34.57 -27.68
N PRO A 137 -10.69 35.65 -27.12
CA PRO A 137 -12.12 35.72 -26.85
C PRO A 137 -12.94 35.64 -28.13
N HIS A 138 -14.09 34.96 -28.07
CA HIS A 138 -15.01 34.80 -29.21
C HIS A 138 -14.32 34.25 -30.47
N HIS A 139 -13.30 33.40 -30.30
CA HIS A 139 -12.56 32.83 -31.42
C HIS A 139 -13.47 31.98 -32.32
N ASN A 140 -14.48 31.33 -31.72
CA ASN A 140 -15.51 30.51 -32.38
C ASN A 140 -14.92 29.59 -33.46
N LEU A 141 -13.88 28.82 -33.10
CA LEU A 141 -13.25 27.87 -34.03
C LEU A 141 -14.27 26.89 -34.63
N VAL A 142 -15.31 26.54 -33.88
CA VAL A 142 -16.47 25.80 -34.39
C VAL A 142 -17.72 26.62 -34.11
N SER A 143 -18.64 26.71 -35.08
CA SER A 143 -19.99 27.20 -34.83
C SER A 143 -21.05 26.53 -35.71
N VAL A 144 -22.28 26.57 -35.22
CA VAL A 144 -23.48 26.16 -35.94
C VAL A 144 -24.53 27.25 -35.87
N ARG A 145 -25.33 27.37 -36.92
CA ARG A 145 -26.36 28.39 -37.08
C ARG A 145 -27.74 27.77 -37.04
N SER A 146 -28.72 28.50 -36.51
CA SER A 146 -30.10 28.03 -36.42
C SER A 146 -30.82 27.82 -37.76
N ASN A 147 -30.23 28.29 -38.86
CA ASN A 147 -30.73 28.06 -40.22
C ASN A 147 -30.05 26.86 -40.90
N GLN A 148 -29.14 26.16 -40.22
CA GLN A 148 -28.62 24.86 -40.65
C GLN A 148 -29.53 23.76 -40.12
N SER A 149 -30.00 22.87 -40.99
CA SER A 149 -30.81 21.72 -40.58
C SER A 149 -30.04 20.86 -39.57
N GLY A 150 -30.72 20.41 -38.51
CA GLY A 150 -30.12 19.59 -37.46
C GLY A 150 -29.07 20.29 -36.59
N ALA A 151 -28.99 21.63 -36.63
CA ALA A 151 -28.03 22.37 -35.81
C ALA A 151 -28.23 22.12 -34.31
N ALA A 152 -27.19 21.68 -33.62
CA ALA A 152 -27.21 21.45 -32.18
C ALA A 152 -25.84 21.68 -31.54
N LEU A 153 -25.88 22.00 -30.24
CA LEU A 153 -24.74 22.14 -29.35
C LEU A 153 -24.90 21.15 -28.20
N SER A 154 -23.88 20.34 -27.94
CA SER A 154 -23.87 19.37 -26.84
C SER A 154 -22.64 19.57 -25.99
N THR A 155 -22.82 19.74 -24.68
CA THR A 155 -21.72 20.10 -23.76
C THR A 155 -21.82 19.34 -22.46
N ALA A 156 -20.68 19.10 -21.80
CA ALA A 156 -20.65 18.51 -20.48
C ALA A 156 -19.83 19.35 -19.50
N LYS A 157 -20.34 19.46 -18.27
CA LYS A 157 -19.64 19.94 -17.09
C LYS A 157 -19.35 18.78 -16.14
N MET A 158 -18.35 18.97 -15.28
CA MET A 158 -18.10 18.04 -14.17
C MET A 158 -19.34 17.97 -13.27
N HIS A 159 -19.81 16.75 -13.02
CA HIS A 159 -20.93 16.45 -12.14
C HIS A 159 -20.70 15.07 -11.53
N THR A 160 -20.66 14.98 -10.20
CA THR A 160 -20.28 13.77 -9.46
C THR A 160 -21.44 13.14 -8.69
N ALA A 161 -22.60 13.80 -8.66
CA ALA A 161 -23.77 13.26 -7.97
C ALA A 161 -24.41 12.14 -8.79
N THR A 162 -24.93 11.10 -8.12
CA THR A 162 -25.60 9.94 -8.75
C THR A 162 -26.92 10.32 -9.41
N THR A 163 -27.50 11.47 -9.06
CA THR A 163 -28.71 12.03 -9.67
C THR A 163 -28.39 13.29 -10.47
N GLY A 164 -29.22 13.59 -11.47
CA GLY A 164 -28.93 14.66 -12.43
C GLY A 164 -27.94 14.24 -13.50
N THR A 165 -27.35 15.22 -14.20
CA THR A 165 -26.32 15.01 -15.22
C THR A 165 -25.50 16.28 -15.41
N GLY A 166 -24.23 16.13 -15.74
CA GLY A 166 -23.38 17.22 -16.22
C GLY A 166 -23.63 17.62 -17.68
N ASP A 167 -24.45 16.87 -18.42
CA ASP A 167 -24.68 17.08 -19.84
C ASP A 167 -25.75 18.14 -20.13
N THR A 168 -25.60 18.83 -21.25
CA THR A 168 -26.62 19.71 -21.83
C THR A 168 -26.65 19.50 -23.34
N PHE A 169 -27.82 19.12 -23.86
CA PHE A 169 -28.08 18.95 -25.29
C PHE A 169 -29.03 20.05 -25.76
N THR A 170 -28.58 20.94 -26.62
CA THR A 170 -29.33 22.13 -27.05
C THR A 170 -29.49 22.16 -28.56
N PRO A 171 -30.71 21.91 -29.08
CA PRO A 171 -31.03 22.26 -30.46
C PRO A 171 -30.85 23.77 -30.69
N VAL A 172 -30.17 24.13 -31.77
CA VAL A 172 -29.93 25.53 -32.15
C VAL A 172 -30.98 25.93 -33.18
N THR A 173 -31.96 26.71 -32.73
CA THR A 173 -33.12 27.18 -33.49
C THR A 173 -33.19 28.70 -33.40
N ALA A 174 -34.07 29.34 -34.18
CA ALA A 174 -34.26 30.81 -34.11
C ALA A 174 -34.69 31.28 -32.70
N ASN A 175 -35.34 30.39 -31.94
CA ASN A 175 -35.85 30.65 -30.58
C ASN A 175 -34.87 30.25 -29.47
N THR A 176 -33.71 29.68 -29.80
CA THR A 176 -32.72 29.33 -28.78
C THR A 176 -32.28 30.61 -28.04
N PRO A 177 -32.31 30.63 -26.69
CA PRO A 177 -31.94 31.80 -25.92
C PRO A 177 -30.53 32.28 -26.23
N VAL A 178 -30.35 33.60 -26.22
CA VAL A 178 -29.02 34.24 -26.32
C VAL A 178 -28.37 34.20 -24.94
N ASP A 179 -27.12 33.76 -24.91
CA ASP A 179 -26.33 33.79 -23.69
C ASP A 179 -25.89 35.23 -23.41
N ALA A 180 -26.15 35.71 -22.19
CA ALA A 180 -25.77 37.05 -21.77
C ALA A 180 -24.25 37.30 -21.82
N ALA A 181 -23.46 36.24 -21.61
CA ALA A 181 -22.01 36.23 -21.72
C ALA A 181 -21.54 34.80 -22.08
N ALA A 182 -20.28 34.68 -22.54
CA ALA A 182 -19.67 33.38 -22.74
C ALA A 182 -19.56 32.60 -21.41
N THR A 183 -19.75 31.29 -21.47
CA THR A 183 -19.57 30.38 -20.33
C THR A 183 -18.59 29.27 -20.71
N THR A 184 -18.09 28.52 -19.71
CA THR A 184 -17.11 27.45 -19.95
C THR A 184 -17.65 26.08 -19.56
N VAL A 185 -17.14 25.04 -20.23
CA VAL A 185 -17.49 23.63 -20.07
C VAL A 185 -16.25 22.73 -20.20
N MET A 186 -16.36 21.48 -19.74
CA MET A 186 -15.30 20.46 -19.84
C MET A 186 -15.21 19.88 -21.25
N TYR A 187 -16.36 19.57 -21.86
CA TYR A 187 -16.48 19.06 -23.23
C TYR A 187 -17.45 19.93 -24.05
N GLY A 188 -17.10 20.18 -25.31
CA GLY A 188 -17.96 20.85 -26.28
C GLY A 188 -18.01 20.11 -27.61
N LEU A 189 -19.22 19.89 -28.10
CA LEU A 189 -19.52 19.22 -29.37
C LEU A 189 -20.59 20.04 -30.10
N ALA A 190 -20.51 20.11 -31.42
CA ALA A 190 -21.50 20.79 -32.25
C ALA A 190 -21.80 19.97 -33.49
N ASN A 191 -23.02 20.03 -34.00
CA ASN A 191 -23.39 19.32 -35.21
C ASN A 191 -24.47 20.04 -36.00
N THR A 192 -24.59 19.64 -37.25
CA THR A 192 -25.71 19.85 -38.17
C THR A 192 -26.24 18.46 -38.57
N GLY A 193 -27.24 18.39 -39.43
CA GLY A 193 -27.71 17.13 -40.00
C GLY A 193 -26.77 16.52 -41.06
N LYS A 194 -25.56 17.07 -41.26
CA LYS A 194 -24.59 16.62 -42.27
C LYS A 194 -23.17 16.46 -41.73
N LEU A 195 -22.73 17.40 -40.90
CA LEU A 195 -21.41 17.37 -40.26
C LEU A 195 -21.52 17.61 -38.77
N ALA A 196 -20.63 16.97 -38.01
CA ALA A 196 -20.42 17.15 -36.58
C ALA A 196 -18.96 17.53 -36.29
N ALA A 197 -18.71 18.15 -35.15
CA ALA A 197 -17.39 18.55 -34.71
C ALA A 197 -17.18 18.42 -33.21
N ALA A 198 -15.99 17.98 -32.86
CA ALA A 198 -15.45 17.94 -31.51
C ALA A 198 -14.33 18.97 -31.36
N ILE A 199 -14.20 19.60 -30.19
CA ILE A 199 -13.13 20.54 -29.87
C ILE A 199 -12.41 20.13 -28.57
N ASP A 200 -11.09 20.05 -28.62
CA ASP A 200 -10.20 19.78 -27.48
C ASP A 200 -9.19 20.91 -27.29
N SER A 201 -8.84 21.22 -26.04
CA SER A 201 -7.83 22.22 -25.69
C SER A 201 -7.03 21.79 -24.46
N ASN A 202 -5.75 22.14 -24.43
CA ASN A 202 -4.91 22.07 -23.21
C ASN A 202 -5.04 23.31 -22.30
N SER A 203 -6.14 24.07 -22.42
CA SER A 203 -6.46 25.21 -21.56
C SER A 203 -6.71 24.78 -20.11
N TYR A 204 -6.08 25.48 -19.18
CA TYR A 204 -6.36 25.46 -17.74
C TYR A 204 -5.86 26.76 -17.11
N TYR A 205 -6.28 27.01 -15.87
CA TYR A 205 -6.05 28.25 -15.15
C TYR A 205 -5.04 28.04 -14.03
N ASP A 206 -4.42 29.13 -13.57
CA ASP A 206 -3.49 29.08 -12.44
C ASP A 206 -4.20 28.74 -11.12
N ALA A 207 -5.36 29.35 -10.88
CA ALA A 207 -6.22 29.15 -9.72
C ALA A 207 -7.70 29.19 -10.17
N PRO A 208 -8.19 28.11 -10.80
CA PRO A 208 -9.57 28.05 -11.28
C PRO A 208 -10.57 28.16 -10.12
N SER A 209 -11.72 28.77 -10.40
CA SER A 209 -12.81 28.93 -9.44
C SER A 209 -14.15 29.11 -10.15
N GLY A 210 -15.26 28.91 -9.42
CA GLY A 210 -16.62 29.06 -9.95
C GLY A 210 -16.82 28.21 -11.22
N GLY A 211 -17.26 28.84 -12.31
CA GLY A 211 -17.53 28.16 -13.58
C GLY A 211 -16.33 27.54 -14.29
N THR A 212 -15.10 27.82 -13.84
CA THR A 212 -13.85 27.29 -14.44
C THR A 212 -13.24 26.13 -13.66
N ALA A 213 -13.69 25.88 -12.44
CA ALA A 213 -13.19 24.82 -11.55
C ALA A 213 -13.55 23.41 -12.07
N ASN A 214 -12.78 22.42 -11.63
CA ASN A 214 -12.99 20.99 -11.90
C ASN A 214 -13.08 20.72 -13.40
N GLU A 215 -12.07 21.16 -14.16
CA GLU A 215 -11.96 21.03 -15.62
C GLU A 215 -13.02 21.77 -16.45
N ASN A 216 -13.95 22.51 -15.83
CA ASN A 216 -15.00 23.22 -16.55
C ASN A 216 -14.48 24.46 -17.30
N GLY A 217 -13.23 24.85 -17.11
CA GLY A 217 -12.63 26.01 -17.77
C GLY A 217 -12.09 25.76 -19.19
N ARG A 218 -12.09 24.50 -19.67
CA ARG A 218 -11.35 24.07 -20.87
C ARG A 218 -11.89 24.67 -22.17
N ILE A 219 -13.20 24.63 -22.36
CA ILE A 219 -13.87 25.05 -23.61
C ILE A 219 -14.86 26.17 -23.29
N SER A 220 -14.80 27.27 -24.03
CA SER A 220 -15.78 28.35 -23.99
C SER A 220 -16.92 28.11 -25.00
N LYS A 221 -18.13 28.50 -24.62
CA LYS A 221 -19.34 28.46 -25.45
C LYS A 221 -20.12 29.77 -25.36
N GLN A 222 -20.83 30.11 -26.44
CA GLN A 222 -21.84 31.17 -26.40
C GLN A 222 -22.86 31.03 -27.54
N VAL A 223 -24.14 31.23 -27.25
CA VAL A 223 -25.19 31.49 -28.23
C VAL A 223 -25.38 33.00 -28.40
N THR A 224 -25.22 33.50 -29.62
CA THR A 224 -25.35 34.93 -29.96
C THR A 224 -26.41 35.18 -31.02
N ASP A 225 -27.07 36.34 -30.95
CA ASP A 225 -27.96 36.83 -32.00
C ASP A 225 -27.17 37.41 -33.18
N LYS A 226 -27.48 36.97 -34.40
CA LYS A 226 -26.92 37.52 -35.65
C LYS A 226 -27.98 38.21 -36.50
N GLY A 227 -29.14 38.51 -35.93
CA GLY A 227 -30.29 39.15 -36.56
C GLY A 227 -31.17 38.17 -37.33
N THR A 228 -30.59 37.43 -38.29
CA THR A 228 -31.34 36.47 -39.13
C THR A 228 -31.25 35.03 -38.64
N TYR A 229 -30.33 34.73 -37.73
CA TYR A 229 -30.15 33.42 -37.10
C TYR A 229 -29.51 33.54 -35.73
N ARG A 230 -29.60 32.48 -34.92
CA ARG A 230 -28.78 32.27 -33.72
C ARG A 230 -27.52 31.53 -34.13
N ARG A 231 -26.37 31.93 -33.58
CA ARG A 231 -25.10 31.20 -33.71
C ARG A 231 -24.71 30.63 -32.36
N ALA A 232 -24.48 29.33 -32.28
CA ALA A 232 -23.81 28.70 -31.15
C ALA A 232 -22.34 28.46 -31.52
N GLY A 233 -21.42 29.04 -30.76
CA GLY A 233 -19.97 28.95 -31.02
C GLY A 233 -19.21 28.27 -29.89
N LEU A 234 -18.10 27.61 -30.25
CA LEU A 234 -17.17 26.92 -29.37
C LEU A 234 -15.73 27.35 -29.66
N TRP A 235 -14.95 27.57 -28.60
CA TRP A 235 -13.52 27.84 -28.67
C TRP A 235 -12.81 27.47 -27.36
N SER A 236 -11.49 27.65 -27.28
CA SER A 236 -10.74 27.37 -26.04
C SER A 236 -11.04 28.37 -24.93
N GLY A 237 -10.97 27.90 -23.68
CA GLY A 237 -10.73 28.76 -22.53
C GLY A 237 -9.34 29.41 -22.55
N SER A 238 -9.00 30.13 -21.47
CA SER A 238 -7.69 30.76 -21.32
C SER A 238 -6.61 29.71 -21.04
N TRP A 239 -5.47 29.84 -21.72
CA TRP A 239 -4.29 29.06 -21.42
C TRP A 239 -3.41 29.73 -20.38
N LEU A 240 -2.86 28.93 -19.48
CA LEU A 240 -1.74 29.30 -18.63
C LEU A 240 -0.42 29.03 -19.38
N TYR A 241 0.51 29.99 -19.29
CA TYR A 241 1.87 29.86 -19.80
C TYR A 241 2.91 29.99 -18.68
N ARG A 242 2.69 30.88 -17.70
CA ARG A 242 3.51 30.98 -16.48
C ARG A 242 2.64 31.16 -15.25
N ALA A 243 2.77 30.22 -14.31
CA ALA A 243 2.07 30.25 -13.04
C ALA A 243 2.59 31.38 -12.13
N THR A 244 1.75 31.79 -11.18
CA THR A 244 2.14 32.72 -10.12
C THR A 244 3.25 32.08 -9.26
N GLY A 245 4.30 32.85 -8.99
CA GLY A 245 5.48 32.41 -8.23
C GLY A 245 6.52 31.60 -9.01
N ALA A 246 6.20 31.11 -10.21
CA ALA A 246 7.13 30.32 -11.02
C ALA A 246 8.30 31.18 -11.56
N ALA A 247 9.47 30.56 -11.73
CA ALA A 247 10.60 31.19 -12.40
C ALA A 247 10.28 31.53 -13.86
N ASP A 248 10.91 32.55 -14.43
CA ASP A 248 10.70 32.97 -15.82
C ASP A 248 10.92 31.84 -16.85
N THR A 249 11.74 30.84 -16.50
CA THR A 249 12.05 29.66 -17.31
C THR A 249 11.11 28.47 -17.05
N ASP A 250 10.32 28.48 -15.97
CA ASP A 250 9.33 27.43 -15.66
C ASP A 250 8.02 27.78 -16.35
N THR A 251 7.88 27.32 -17.59
CA THR A 251 6.71 27.55 -18.44
C THR A 251 5.88 26.29 -18.61
N GLU A 252 4.57 26.47 -18.71
CA GLU A 252 3.63 25.42 -19.03
C GLU A 252 3.68 25.02 -20.53
N PRO A 253 3.18 23.84 -20.91
CA PRO A 253 3.10 23.42 -22.31
C PRO A 253 2.42 24.46 -23.22
N LEU A 254 2.97 24.67 -24.41
CA LEU A 254 2.46 25.68 -25.34
C LEU A 254 0.96 25.46 -25.67
N PRO A 255 0.16 26.54 -25.76
CA PRO A 255 -1.27 26.47 -26.08
C PRO A 255 -1.58 25.73 -27.38
N TYR A 256 -2.62 24.90 -27.37
CA TYR A 256 -3.26 24.36 -28.57
C TYR A 256 -4.79 24.24 -28.45
N VAL A 257 -5.45 24.22 -29.60
CA VAL A 257 -6.82 23.72 -29.81
C VAL A 257 -6.81 22.76 -30.98
N ARG A 258 -7.52 21.65 -30.86
CA ARG A 258 -7.81 20.73 -31.96
C ARG A 258 -9.29 20.65 -32.21
N VAL A 259 -9.66 20.58 -33.48
CA VAL A 259 -11.03 20.40 -33.94
C VAL A 259 -11.08 19.21 -34.89
N ALA A 260 -11.88 18.20 -34.56
CA ALA A 260 -12.14 17.07 -35.44
C ALA A 260 -13.48 17.26 -36.14
N ILE A 261 -13.51 17.24 -37.48
CA ILE A 261 -14.72 17.35 -38.29
C ILE A 261 -15.12 15.97 -38.80
N THR A 262 -16.37 15.58 -38.63
CA THR A 262 -16.87 14.28 -39.09
C THR A 262 -18.25 14.39 -39.73
N ALA A 263 -18.65 13.34 -40.44
CA ALA A 263 -20.05 13.07 -40.77
C ALA A 263 -20.50 11.89 -39.88
N ASP A 264 -21.43 11.07 -40.36
CA ASP A 264 -21.81 9.81 -39.70
C ASP A 264 -20.56 8.93 -39.51
N ARG A 265 -20.27 8.61 -38.24
CA ARG A 265 -19.10 7.88 -37.76
C ARG A 265 -19.49 6.59 -37.04
N ASN A 266 -20.77 6.37 -36.78
CA ASN A 266 -21.29 5.16 -36.13
C ASN A 266 -22.24 4.33 -37.02
N ALA A 267 -22.38 4.72 -38.29
CA ALA A 267 -23.15 4.06 -39.34
C ALA A 267 -24.65 3.94 -39.02
N ASP A 268 -25.22 4.93 -38.34
CA ASP A 268 -26.65 4.97 -38.03
C ASP A 268 -27.47 5.93 -38.90
N SER A 269 -26.85 6.48 -39.94
CA SER A 269 -27.44 7.42 -40.91
C SER A 269 -27.89 8.76 -40.31
N THR A 270 -27.53 9.04 -39.06
CA THR A 270 -27.73 10.33 -38.38
C THR A 270 -26.38 10.99 -38.16
N VAL A 271 -26.37 12.33 -38.11
CA VAL A 271 -25.18 13.09 -37.72
C VAL A 271 -25.52 13.90 -36.48
N ASP A 272 -24.99 13.48 -35.33
CA ASP A 272 -25.27 14.05 -34.03
C ASP A 272 -24.01 14.21 -33.16
N TRP A 273 -24.21 14.44 -31.86
CA TRP A 273 -23.12 14.61 -30.91
C TRP A 273 -22.30 13.33 -30.71
N GLN A 274 -22.86 12.15 -30.96
CA GLN A 274 -22.17 10.87 -30.79
C GLN A 274 -21.10 10.72 -31.86
N ASP A 275 -21.35 11.16 -33.09
CA ASP A 275 -20.32 11.19 -34.14
C ASP A 275 -19.17 12.10 -33.75
N ALA A 276 -19.49 13.30 -33.24
CA ALA A 276 -18.48 14.21 -32.70
C ALA A 276 -17.72 13.57 -31.52
N ALA A 277 -18.40 12.85 -30.62
CA ALA A 277 -17.76 12.16 -29.50
C ALA A 277 -16.86 11.00 -29.93
N VAL A 278 -17.21 10.27 -31.00
CA VAL A 278 -16.32 9.29 -31.61
C VAL A 278 -15.08 9.99 -32.19
N ALA A 279 -15.27 11.07 -32.96
CA ALA A 279 -14.19 11.86 -33.53
C ALA A 279 -13.33 12.60 -32.49
N TYR A 280 -13.86 12.89 -31.30
CA TYR A 280 -13.11 13.50 -30.19
C TYR A 280 -11.90 12.64 -29.80
N ARG A 281 -11.99 11.31 -29.95
CA ARG A 281 -10.88 10.40 -29.67
C ARG A 281 -9.70 10.56 -30.63
N ASP A 282 -9.91 11.16 -31.80
CA ASP A 282 -8.84 11.43 -32.78
C ASP A 282 -7.97 12.63 -32.35
N ILE A 283 -8.44 13.46 -31.41
CA ILE A 283 -7.79 14.72 -31.01
C ILE A 283 -7.41 14.81 -29.53
N TRP A 284 -8.06 14.00 -28.69
CA TRP A 284 -7.82 13.91 -27.25
C TRP A 284 -6.56 13.11 -26.91
N THR A 285 -5.93 13.44 -25.78
CA THR A 285 -4.83 12.66 -25.21
C THR A 285 -5.36 11.78 -24.08
N ALA A 286 -5.43 10.48 -24.33
CA ALA A 286 -5.82 9.52 -23.30
C ALA A 286 -4.78 9.44 -22.16
N PRO A 287 -5.20 9.10 -20.92
CA PRO A 287 -4.29 8.95 -19.79
C PRO A 287 -3.19 7.90 -20.03
N THR A 288 -2.00 8.12 -19.49
CA THR A 288 -0.92 7.12 -19.58
C THR A 288 -1.35 5.81 -18.92
N GLY A 289 -1.26 4.67 -19.63
CA GLY A 289 -1.64 3.35 -19.10
C GLY A 289 -3.12 2.98 -19.25
N TRP A 290 -3.88 3.74 -20.05
CA TRP A 290 -5.30 3.46 -20.26
C TRP A 290 -5.59 2.10 -20.89
N GLN A 291 -4.64 1.56 -21.67
CA GLN A 291 -4.80 0.29 -22.38
C GLN A 291 -4.97 -0.88 -21.41
N GLN A 292 -4.43 -0.77 -20.20
CA GLN A 292 -4.51 -1.78 -19.15
C GLN A 292 -5.83 -1.70 -18.34
N THR A 293 -6.64 -0.66 -18.52
CA THR A 293 -7.85 -0.46 -17.68
C THR A 293 -8.82 -1.63 -17.79
N ALA A 294 -9.04 -2.17 -18.99
CA ALA A 294 -9.92 -3.33 -19.21
C ALA A 294 -9.36 -4.63 -18.60
N ASP A 295 -8.06 -4.66 -18.26
CA ASP A 295 -7.39 -5.83 -17.70
C ASP A 295 -7.39 -5.84 -16.16
N ARG A 296 -7.55 -4.69 -15.53
CA ARG A 296 -7.61 -4.51 -14.07
C ARG A 296 -8.95 -4.90 -13.45
N VAL A 297 -9.32 -6.16 -13.62
CA VAL A 297 -10.59 -6.70 -13.11
C VAL A 297 -10.58 -6.79 -11.59
N VAL A 298 -9.45 -7.21 -11.04
CA VAL A 298 -9.30 -7.44 -9.61
C VAL A 298 -8.76 -6.17 -8.95
N GLN A 299 -9.46 -5.61 -7.97
CA GLN A 299 -9.06 -4.38 -7.29
C GLN A 299 -8.97 -4.63 -5.78
N ARG A 300 -7.81 -4.34 -5.16
CA ARG A 300 -7.57 -4.61 -3.74
C ARG A 300 -6.55 -3.65 -3.12
N ILE A 301 -6.63 -3.50 -1.79
CA ILE A 301 -5.79 -2.62 -0.98
C ILE A 301 -5.23 -3.44 0.19
N PRO A 302 -3.99 -3.95 0.08
CA PRO A 302 -3.21 -4.39 1.23
C PRO A 302 -2.92 -3.22 2.16
N PHE A 303 -3.32 -3.34 3.42
CA PHE A 303 -3.30 -2.25 4.39
C PHE A 303 -2.32 -2.51 5.54
N ASN A 304 -1.34 -1.61 5.72
CA ASN A 304 -0.42 -1.60 6.84
C ASN A 304 -0.54 -0.31 7.63
N PHE A 305 -0.45 -0.39 8.96
CA PHE A 305 -0.67 0.75 9.85
C PHE A 305 0.02 0.55 11.20
N ALA A 306 0.42 1.65 11.84
CA ALA A 306 0.84 1.71 13.25
C ALA A 306 1.91 0.68 13.66
N SER A 307 2.94 0.51 12.85
CA SER A 307 4.07 -0.42 13.08
C SER A 307 3.70 -1.91 13.06
N ALA A 308 2.42 -2.27 12.87
CA ALA A 308 1.92 -3.61 13.10
C ALA A 308 2.45 -4.65 12.09
N ALA A 309 2.80 -4.19 10.89
CA ALA A 309 3.15 -5.01 9.73
C ALA A 309 2.10 -6.11 9.51
N THR A 310 0.85 -5.67 9.29
CA THR A 310 -0.32 -6.54 9.11
C THR A 310 -0.28 -7.31 7.80
N HIS A 311 0.27 -6.72 6.73
CA HIS A 311 0.43 -7.36 5.42
C HIS A 311 1.83 -7.02 4.85
N PRO A 312 2.92 -7.65 5.32
CA PRO A 312 4.26 -7.47 4.76
C PRO A 312 4.29 -7.80 3.26
N PHE A 313 5.25 -7.25 2.50
CA PHE A 313 5.28 -7.41 1.04
C PHE A 313 5.38 -8.88 0.58
N SER A 314 6.05 -9.73 1.37
CA SER A 314 6.13 -11.17 1.12
C SER A 314 4.77 -11.86 1.19
N GLU A 315 3.92 -11.46 2.14
CA GLU A 315 2.56 -11.99 2.28
C GLU A 315 1.68 -11.49 1.13
N THR A 316 1.78 -10.19 0.80
CA THR A 316 1.08 -9.62 -0.36
C THR A 316 1.44 -10.33 -1.68
N LEU A 317 2.68 -10.83 -1.82
CA LEU A 317 3.10 -11.61 -2.98
C LEU A 317 2.37 -12.96 -3.04
N ASP A 318 2.28 -13.65 -1.91
CA ASP A 318 1.53 -14.90 -1.85
C ASP A 318 0.02 -14.66 -2.06
N GLU A 319 -0.56 -13.64 -1.45
CA GLU A 319 -1.94 -13.22 -1.75
C GLU A 319 -2.15 -12.89 -3.24
N THR A 320 -1.17 -12.27 -3.92
CA THR A 320 -1.21 -12.03 -5.38
C THR A 320 -1.32 -13.33 -6.17
N LYS A 321 -0.59 -14.38 -5.77
CA LYS A 321 -0.62 -15.70 -6.39
C LYS A 321 -1.95 -16.41 -6.11
N ARG A 322 -2.45 -16.31 -4.88
CA ARG A 322 -3.73 -16.86 -4.46
C ARG A 322 -4.88 -16.27 -5.26
N VAL A 323 -4.91 -14.95 -5.41
CA VAL A 323 -5.87 -14.24 -6.24
C VAL A 323 -5.75 -14.66 -7.71
N ASN A 324 -4.53 -14.80 -8.23
CA ASN A 324 -4.31 -15.28 -9.60
C ASN A 324 -4.92 -16.68 -9.81
N LEU A 325 -4.74 -17.61 -8.87
CA LEU A 325 -5.37 -18.94 -8.92
C LEU A 325 -6.90 -18.86 -8.83
N ALA A 326 -7.43 -18.06 -7.90
CA ALA A 326 -8.87 -17.88 -7.68
C ALA A 326 -9.59 -17.22 -8.86
N THR A 327 -8.84 -16.47 -9.67
CA THR A 327 -9.38 -15.72 -10.81
C THR A 327 -8.97 -16.27 -12.16
N ASP A 328 -8.19 -17.36 -12.16
CA ASP A 328 -7.60 -17.93 -13.37
C ASP A 328 -6.70 -16.93 -14.14
N GLY A 329 -6.05 -16.00 -13.43
CA GLY A 329 -5.10 -15.05 -14.01
C GLY A 329 -5.71 -13.78 -14.61
N LEU A 330 -6.88 -13.35 -14.11
CA LEU A 330 -7.36 -11.99 -14.38
C LEU A 330 -6.36 -10.94 -13.86
N GLY A 331 -6.28 -9.80 -14.54
CA GLY A 331 -5.37 -8.72 -14.16
C GLY A 331 -5.78 -8.05 -12.86
N GLN A 332 -4.78 -7.65 -12.07
CA GLN A 332 -4.95 -7.11 -10.72
C GLN A 332 -4.42 -5.68 -10.62
N PHE A 333 -5.14 -4.86 -9.87
CA PHE A 333 -4.75 -3.52 -9.44
C PHE A 333 -4.56 -3.55 -7.92
N VAL A 334 -3.30 -3.53 -7.49
CA VAL A 334 -2.92 -3.70 -6.08
C VAL A 334 -2.36 -2.38 -5.54
N LEU A 335 -3.15 -1.70 -4.71
CA LEU A 335 -2.77 -0.45 -4.06
C LEU A 335 -2.20 -0.69 -2.66
N LEU A 336 -0.88 -0.58 -2.52
CA LEU A 336 -0.17 -0.75 -1.25
C LEU A 336 -0.36 0.49 -0.37
N LYS A 337 -1.38 0.47 0.49
CA LYS A 337 -1.67 1.56 1.42
C LYS A 337 -0.91 1.33 2.73
N GLY A 338 0.01 2.24 3.03
CA GLY A 338 0.96 2.08 4.13
C GLY A 338 2.23 1.31 3.78
N TYR A 339 2.70 1.42 2.53
CA TYR A 339 3.95 0.80 2.07
C TYR A 339 5.21 1.38 2.73
N ALA A 340 5.14 2.59 3.28
CA ALA A 340 6.27 3.38 3.77
C ALA A 340 6.25 3.50 5.29
N SER A 341 7.43 3.76 5.86
CA SER A 341 7.63 4.00 7.29
C SER A 341 6.93 2.94 8.16
N GLU A 342 6.15 3.39 9.14
CA GLU A 342 5.38 2.59 10.09
C GLU A 342 3.99 2.18 9.56
N GLY A 343 3.63 2.56 8.33
CA GLY A 343 2.36 2.24 7.70
C GLY A 343 1.66 3.47 7.10
N HIS A 344 0.34 3.34 6.88
CA HIS A 344 -0.48 4.42 6.34
C HIS A 344 -0.44 5.63 7.29
N ASP A 345 -0.38 6.83 6.71
CA ASP A 345 -0.37 8.09 7.45
C ASP A 345 0.75 8.18 8.49
N SER A 346 1.92 7.66 8.11
CA SER A 346 3.17 7.74 8.85
C SER A 346 4.27 8.32 7.94
N ALA A 347 4.92 9.39 8.37
CA ALA A 347 6.07 10.01 7.68
C ALA A 347 5.83 10.45 6.22
N HIS A 348 4.59 10.74 5.82
CA HIS A 348 4.36 11.60 4.64
C HIS A 348 5.22 12.86 4.80
N MET A 349 5.97 13.34 3.81
CA MET A 349 5.98 12.96 2.39
C MET A 349 7.25 12.20 1.95
N ASP A 350 7.92 11.46 2.84
CA ASP A 350 9.16 10.75 2.51
C ASP A 350 8.90 9.47 1.68
N TYR A 351 8.62 9.65 0.39
CA TYR A 351 8.20 8.56 -0.50
C TYR A 351 9.21 7.41 -0.63
N LYS A 352 10.51 7.66 -0.39
CA LYS A 352 11.53 6.59 -0.51
C LYS A 352 11.67 5.75 0.76
N ASN A 353 11.03 6.14 1.87
CA ASN A 353 11.14 5.45 3.15
C ASN A 353 10.30 4.17 3.14
N ILE A 354 10.66 3.18 2.32
CA ILE A 354 9.94 1.91 2.21
C ILE A 354 9.99 1.19 3.57
N GLY A 355 8.83 0.80 4.11
CA GLY A 355 8.69 0.31 5.48
C GLY A 355 9.59 -0.89 5.76
N SER A 356 10.58 -0.71 6.63
CA SER A 356 11.56 -1.75 6.96
C SER A 356 10.90 -2.97 7.61
N LYS A 357 9.91 -2.74 8.49
CA LYS A 357 9.10 -3.77 9.13
C LYS A 357 8.29 -4.61 8.13
N LEU A 358 8.06 -4.12 6.91
CA LEU A 358 7.37 -4.83 5.83
C LEU A 358 8.32 -5.66 4.93
N GLY A 359 9.63 -5.56 5.15
CA GLY A 359 10.68 -6.14 4.30
C GLY A 359 11.48 -5.11 3.48
N GLY A 360 11.11 -3.83 3.57
CA GLY A 360 11.80 -2.73 2.91
C GLY A 360 11.79 -2.83 1.38
N ALA A 361 12.71 -2.10 0.74
CA ALA A 361 12.79 -2.03 -0.72
C ALA A 361 13.08 -3.40 -1.37
N THR A 362 13.80 -4.30 -0.70
CA THR A 362 14.12 -5.63 -1.23
C THR A 362 12.86 -6.46 -1.48
N ASP A 363 11.98 -6.54 -0.48
CA ASP A 363 10.77 -7.35 -0.59
C ASP A 363 9.73 -6.67 -1.47
N LEU A 364 9.66 -5.32 -1.48
CA LEU A 364 8.82 -4.59 -2.43
C LEU A 364 9.25 -4.82 -3.89
N ASN A 365 10.55 -4.82 -4.18
CA ASN A 365 11.06 -5.12 -5.51
C ASN A 365 10.85 -6.58 -5.90
N THR A 366 10.90 -7.50 -4.94
CA THR A 366 10.55 -8.91 -5.16
C THR A 366 9.05 -9.06 -5.47
N LEU A 367 8.18 -8.40 -4.69
CA LEU A 367 6.74 -8.36 -4.90
C LEU A 367 6.41 -7.87 -6.31
N THR A 368 6.94 -6.72 -6.72
CA THR A 368 6.64 -6.15 -8.05
C THR A 368 7.17 -7.05 -9.17
N THR A 369 8.44 -7.45 -9.12
CA THR A 369 9.06 -8.29 -10.16
C THR A 369 8.36 -9.63 -10.35
N VAL A 370 8.05 -10.34 -9.25
CA VAL A 370 7.40 -11.64 -9.34
C VAL A 370 5.90 -11.48 -9.59
N GLY A 371 5.25 -10.53 -8.91
CA GLY A 371 3.81 -10.30 -9.01
C GLY A 371 3.37 -9.88 -10.42
N HIS A 372 4.21 -9.17 -11.19
CA HIS A 372 3.96 -8.89 -12.61
C HIS A 372 3.74 -10.15 -13.44
N THR A 373 4.40 -11.27 -13.09
CA THR A 373 4.21 -12.57 -13.78
C THR A 373 2.84 -13.21 -13.48
N TYR A 374 2.11 -12.68 -12.50
CA TYR A 374 0.76 -13.06 -12.11
C TYR A 374 -0.29 -12.01 -12.53
N ASN A 375 0.03 -11.20 -13.55
CA ASN A 375 -0.81 -10.13 -14.11
C ASN A 375 -1.23 -9.08 -13.06
N ALA A 376 -0.36 -8.75 -12.11
CA ALA A 376 -0.67 -7.76 -11.08
C ALA A 376 0.14 -6.48 -11.28
N ASP A 377 -0.56 -5.35 -11.43
CA ASP A 377 0.02 -4.02 -11.37
C ASP A 377 0.05 -3.55 -9.92
N PHE A 378 1.18 -2.98 -9.50
CA PHE A 378 1.39 -2.49 -8.15
C PHE A 378 1.57 -0.98 -8.13
N GLY A 379 0.88 -0.35 -7.19
CA GLY A 379 1.07 1.06 -6.91
C GLY A 379 1.08 1.33 -5.42
N VAL A 380 1.60 2.50 -5.08
CA VAL A 380 1.73 2.93 -3.70
C VAL A 380 0.88 4.16 -3.45
N HIS A 381 0.34 4.23 -2.23
CA HIS A 381 -0.32 5.43 -1.72
C HIS A 381 0.73 6.47 -1.36
N ILE A 382 0.58 7.70 -1.87
CA ILE A 382 1.38 8.87 -1.48
C ILE A 382 0.46 10.02 -1.08
N ASN A 383 0.98 10.93 -0.26
CA ASN A 383 0.33 12.19 0.09
C ASN A 383 1.23 13.37 -0.34
N ALA A 384 0.62 14.39 -0.96
CA ALA A 384 1.31 15.60 -1.41
C ALA A 384 0.66 16.89 -0.85
N THR A 385 -0.20 16.74 0.16
CA THR A 385 -1.01 17.79 0.79
C THR A 385 -0.59 18.02 2.25
N GLU A 386 -0.12 16.97 2.93
CA GLU A 386 0.23 17.01 4.35
C GLU A 386 1.58 16.34 4.63
N GLU A 387 2.28 16.80 5.66
CA GLU A 387 3.58 16.30 6.09
C GLU A 387 3.65 16.13 7.61
N TYR A 388 4.28 15.04 8.08
CA TYR A 388 4.46 14.77 9.51
C TYR A 388 5.86 15.14 10.00
N PRO A 389 6.01 15.63 11.25
CA PRO A 389 7.31 15.95 11.86
C PRO A 389 8.36 14.84 11.77
N VAL A 390 7.93 13.58 11.81
CA VAL A 390 8.81 12.40 11.72
C VAL A 390 9.45 12.22 10.34
N SER A 391 8.89 12.81 9.28
CA SER A 391 9.42 12.69 7.91
C SER A 391 10.83 13.27 7.81
N ALA A 392 11.76 12.53 7.20
CA ALA A 392 13.10 13.05 6.93
C ALA A 392 13.11 14.22 5.93
N THR A 393 11.98 14.49 5.26
CA THR A 393 11.80 15.63 4.35
C THR A 393 11.11 16.81 5.01
N PHE A 394 10.74 16.70 6.29
CA PHE A 394 9.97 17.70 7.01
C PHE A 394 10.63 19.07 6.95
N ASP A 395 9.94 20.02 6.33
CA ASP A 395 10.42 21.39 6.18
C ASP A 395 9.32 22.39 6.59
N PRO A 396 9.44 23.00 7.79
CA PRO A 396 8.52 24.05 8.22
C PRO A 396 8.40 25.22 7.24
N ALA A 397 9.43 25.48 6.43
CA ALA A 397 9.39 26.53 5.41
C ALA A 397 8.44 26.19 4.26
N HIS A 398 8.08 24.92 4.06
CA HIS A 398 7.13 24.46 3.04
C HIS A 398 5.70 24.33 3.57
N GLN A 399 5.44 24.64 4.84
CA GLN A 399 4.12 24.54 5.43
C GLN A 399 3.33 25.84 5.30
N THR A 400 2.01 25.72 5.25
CA THR A 400 1.07 26.87 5.24
C THR A 400 0.82 27.43 6.64
N GLY A 401 1.27 26.73 7.68
CA GLY A 401 1.02 27.04 9.09
C GLY A 401 -0.29 26.46 9.64
N GLY A 402 -1.09 25.77 8.82
CA GLY A 402 -2.28 25.04 9.25
C GLY A 402 -1.95 23.61 9.70
N LEU A 403 -2.68 23.13 10.71
CA LEU A 403 -2.69 21.73 11.13
C LEU A 403 -3.50 20.90 10.13
N GLY A 404 -2.98 19.74 9.75
CA GLY A 404 -3.66 18.75 8.90
C GLY A 404 -4.30 17.63 9.71
N TRP A 405 -4.35 16.42 9.14
CA TRP A 405 -4.84 15.22 9.79
C TRP A 405 -4.10 14.88 11.09
N ASP A 406 -4.86 14.47 12.09
CA ASP A 406 -4.38 14.17 13.43
C ASP A 406 -4.81 12.75 13.84
N TRP A 407 -3.85 11.82 13.92
CA TRP A 407 -4.14 10.43 14.28
C TRP A 407 -3.01 9.69 15.01
N LEU A 408 -1.95 9.26 14.30
CA LEU A 408 -0.75 8.69 14.91
C LEU A 408 0.16 9.80 15.44
N ASP A 409 0.21 10.88 14.66
CA ASP A 409 0.86 12.15 14.96
C ASP A 409 0.06 13.27 14.28
N GLN A 410 0.23 14.50 14.75
CA GLN A 410 -0.30 15.68 14.09
C GLN A 410 0.47 15.99 12.79
N SER A 411 -0.22 16.00 11.65
CA SER A 411 0.32 16.45 10.36
C SER A 411 0.20 17.97 10.16
N TYR A 412 0.93 18.52 9.19
CA TYR A 412 0.90 19.93 8.83
C TYR A 412 0.62 20.10 7.33
N TYR A 413 -0.26 21.04 6.98
CA TYR A 413 -0.57 21.31 5.58
C TYR A 413 0.62 21.92 4.84
N VAL A 414 0.92 21.36 3.68
CA VAL A 414 2.00 21.77 2.78
C VAL A 414 1.49 22.86 1.83
N ASP A 415 2.32 23.86 1.57
CA ASP A 415 2.16 24.76 0.43
C ASP A 415 2.49 23.98 -0.85
N THR A 416 1.48 23.29 -1.39
CA THR A 416 1.61 22.40 -2.55
C THR A 416 2.10 23.11 -3.81
N ARG A 417 1.92 24.44 -3.89
CA ARG A 417 2.46 25.28 -4.97
C ARG A 417 3.96 25.44 -4.80
N LYS A 418 4.40 25.85 -3.62
CA LYS A 418 5.82 26.05 -3.32
C LYS A 418 6.61 24.73 -3.42
N ASP A 419 6.06 23.64 -2.90
CA ASP A 419 6.69 22.32 -2.96
C ASP A 419 6.85 21.80 -4.40
N GLY A 420 5.86 22.05 -5.27
CA GLY A 420 5.98 21.77 -6.71
C GLY A 420 7.00 22.68 -7.40
N GLN A 421 7.01 23.98 -7.09
CA GLN A 421 7.89 24.96 -7.73
C GLN A 421 9.35 24.86 -7.30
N SER A 422 9.63 24.38 -6.09
CA SER A 422 10.99 24.21 -5.59
C SER A 422 11.73 23.03 -6.23
N GLY A 423 11.00 22.10 -6.86
CA GLY A 423 11.51 20.82 -7.35
C GLY A 423 11.68 19.75 -6.26
N GLY A 424 11.38 20.07 -5.00
CA GLY A 424 11.47 19.14 -3.88
C GLY A 424 10.55 17.93 -4.06
N ARG A 425 9.29 18.16 -4.47
CA ARG A 425 8.34 17.08 -4.75
C ARG A 425 8.82 16.14 -5.86
N LEU A 426 9.28 16.69 -6.98
CA LEU A 426 9.81 15.90 -8.09
C LEU A 426 11.02 15.06 -7.63
N LYS A 427 11.90 15.62 -6.78
CA LYS A 427 13.04 14.88 -6.24
C LYS A 427 12.60 13.70 -5.36
N ARG A 428 11.57 13.87 -4.51
CA ARG A 428 11.02 12.76 -3.70
C ARG A 428 10.41 11.67 -4.59
N LEU A 429 9.71 12.04 -5.67
CA LEU A 429 9.18 11.08 -6.65
C LEU A 429 10.29 10.31 -7.39
N GLN A 430 11.39 11.00 -7.74
CA GLN A 430 12.57 10.37 -8.35
C GLN A 430 13.24 9.39 -7.39
N ASP A 431 13.33 9.73 -6.11
CA ASP A 431 13.91 8.85 -5.09
C ASP A 431 13.06 7.60 -4.88
N LEU A 432 11.73 7.72 -4.88
CA LEU A 432 10.83 6.57 -4.90
C LEU A 432 11.08 5.67 -6.13
N LYS A 433 11.18 6.26 -7.33
CA LYS A 433 11.46 5.48 -8.56
C LYS A 433 12.80 4.75 -8.50
N ALA A 434 13.80 5.34 -7.88
CA ALA A 434 15.09 4.70 -7.66
C ALA A 434 15.01 3.55 -6.65
N ALA A 435 14.25 3.71 -5.56
CA ALA A 435 14.10 2.71 -4.51
C ALA A 435 13.21 1.52 -4.93
N ALA A 436 12.17 1.78 -5.73
CA ALA A 436 11.17 0.80 -6.16
C ALA A 436 10.82 0.98 -7.66
N PRO A 437 11.75 0.65 -8.58
CA PRO A 437 11.55 0.88 -10.01
C PRO A 437 10.40 0.09 -10.63
N GLY A 438 10.02 -1.04 -10.03
CA GLY A 438 8.96 -1.93 -10.50
C GLY A 438 7.52 -1.47 -10.24
N LEU A 439 7.32 -0.30 -9.61
CA LEU A 439 5.98 0.26 -9.41
C LEU A 439 5.37 0.77 -10.73
N ASP A 440 4.09 0.48 -10.94
CA ASP A 440 3.32 0.80 -12.14
C ASP A 440 2.57 2.13 -12.02
N PHE A 441 1.98 2.39 -10.85
CA PHE A 441 1.15 3.57 -10.61
C PHE A 441 1.38 4.19 -9.25
N LEU A 442 1.02 5.47 -9.13
CA LEU A 442 0.95 6.19 -7.85
C LEU A 442 -0.50 6.58 -7.59
N TYR A 443 -0.95 6.34 -6.35
CA TYR A 443 -2.22 6.83 -5.85
C TYR A 443 -1.97 8.07 -5.00
N VAL A 444 -2.46 9.23 -5.45
CA VAL A 444 -2.34 10.50 -4.72
C VAL A 444 -3.58 10.69 -3.85
N ASP A 445 -3.42 10.56 -2.54
CA ASP A 445 -4.48 10.76 -1.55
C ASP A 445 -4.69 12.24 -1.22
N VAL A 446 -5.91 12.61 -0.83
CA VAL A 446 -6.30 13.94 -0.32
C VAL A 446 -5.82 15.12 -1.16
N TRP A 447 -5.78 14.97 -2.48
CA TRP A 447 -5.36 16.04 -3.39
C TRP A 447 -6.52 16.98 -3.72
N TYR A 448 -6.48 18.18 -3.14
CA TYR A 448 -7.47 19.24 -3.34
C TYR A 448 -7.09 20.25 -4.43
N GLY A 449 -5.92 20.09 -5.07
CA GLY A 449 -5.46 21.00 -6.11
C GLY A 449 -6.32 20.96 -7.38
N ASP A 450 -6.38 22.09 -8.08
CA ASP A 450 -7.01 22.23 -9.40
C ASP A 450 -6.10 23.09 -10.31
N GLY A 451 -6.35 23.06 -11.62
CA GLY A 451 -5.60 23.83 -12.60
C GLY A 451 -4.11 23.53 -12.56
N TYR A 452 -3.28 24.58 -12.48
CA TYR A 452 -1.82 24.47 -12.45
C TYR A 452 -1.29 23.43 -11.46
N LEU A 453 -1.84 23.37 -10.24
CA LEU A 453 -1.35 22.46 -9.21
C LEU A 453 -1.45 21.01 -9.67
N SER A 454 -2.64 20.61 -10.13
CA SER A 454 -2.90 19.27 -10.65
C SER A 454 -2.09 19.01 -11.90
N ARG A 455 -2.06 19.94 -12.87
CA ARG A 455 -1.31 19.75 -14.12
C ARG A 455 0.19 19.59 -13.91
N LYS A 456 0.77 20.28 -12.93
CA LYS A 456 2.19 20.13 -12.59
C LYS A 456 2.46 18.75 -11.98
N LEU A 457 1.67 18.33 -10.99
CA LEU A 457 1.84 17.01 -10.37
C LEU A 457 1.59 15.86 -11.36
N GLU A 458 0.57 15.96 -12.22
CA GLU A 458 0.33 15.01 -13.31
C GLU A 458 1.57 14.83 -14.21
N ARG A 459 2.25 15.92 -14.57
CA ARG A 459 3.48 15.88 -15.38
C ARG A 459 4.68 15.35 -14.64
N GLU A 460 4.83 15.67 -13.35
CA GLU A 460 5.91 15.14 -12.51
C GLU A 460 5.81 13.61 -12.39
N ILE A 461 4.61 13.09 -12.15
CA ILE A 461 4.33 11.64 -12.05
C ILE A 461 4.49 10.98 -13.43
N GLY A 462 3.78 11.48 -14.45
CA GLY A 462 3.80 10.90 -15.79
C GLY A 462 5.18 10.99 -16.45
N GLY A 463 5.96 12.03 -16.16
CA GLY A 463 7.34 12.20 -16.65
C GLY A 463 8.32 11.14 -16.12
N LEU A 464 7.98 10.44 -15.04
CA LEU A 464 8.74 9.31 -14.50
C LEU A 464 8.22 7.95 -14.98
N GLY A 465 7.20 7.95 -15.85
CA GLY A 465 6.58 6.75 -16.41
C GLY A 465 5.56 6.07 -15.49
N TYR A 466 5.18 6.71 -14.38
CA TYR A 466 4.11 6.22 -13.53
C TYR A 466 2.74 6.53 -14.12
N GLN A 467 1.82 5.59 -13.96
CA GLN A 467 0.40 5.84 -14.15
C GLN A 467 -0.19 6.52 -12.90
N LEU A 468 -1.35 7.16 -13.04
CA LEU A 468 -1.95 7.94 -11.98
C LEU A 468 -3.29 7.34 -11.52
N ALA A 469 -3.47 7.28 -10.22
CA ALA A 469 -4.74 7.09 -9.53
C ALA A 469 -4.89 8.19 -8.46
N THR A 470 -6.11 8.53 -8.07
CA THR A 470 -6.34 9.53 -7.02
C THR A 470 -7.65 9.29 -6.27
N GLU A 471 -7.93 10.09 -5.25
CA GLU A 471 -9.04 9.88 -4.34
C GLU A 471 -10.37 10.40 -4.91
N PHE A 472 -10.40 11.69 -5.28
CA PHE A 472 -11.65 12.40 -5.57
C PHE A 472 -11.99 12.45 -7.07
N PRO A 473 -13.22 12.10 -7.48
CA PRO A 473 -13.60 11.96 -8.90
C PRO A 473 -13.51 13.21 -9.78
N ALA A 474 -13.38 14.39 -9.17
CA ALA A 474 -13.21 15.66 -9.87
C ALA A 474 -11.74 16.11 -10.00
N SER A 475 -10.81 15.41 -9.33
CA SER A 475 -9.38 15.75 -9.30
C SER A 475 -8.62 15.05 -10.42
N MET A 476 -7.66 15.74 -11.04
CA MET A 476 -6.67 15.15 -11.96
C MET A 476 -7.27 14.29 -13.09
N THR A 477 -8.47 14.64 -13.57
CA THR A 477 -9.25 13.77 -14.47
C THR A 477 -8.62 13.63 -15.86
N GLY A 478 -7.61 14.44 -16.16
CA GLY A 478 -6.86 14.37 -17.42
C GLY A 478 -5.90 13.19 -17.49
N GLN A 479 -5.36 12.73 -16.35
CA GLN A 479 -4.38 11.64 -16.31
C GLN A 479 -4.73 10.50 -15.34
N SER A 480 -5.68 10.69 -14.42
CA SER A 480 -6.09 9.60 -13.53
C SER A 480 -6.84 8.50 -14.30
N LEU A 481 -6.48 7.25 -14.01
CA LEU A 481 -7.10 6.02 -14.51
C LEU A 481 -8.13 5.44 -13.55
N TRP A 482 -8.09 5.84 -12.28
CA TRP A 482 -8.88 5.23 -11.22
C TRP A 482 -9.11 6.26 -10.10
N HIS A 483 -10.37 6.38 -9.68
CA HIS A 483 -10.75 7.20 -8.54
C HIS A 483 -11.35 6.38 -7.43
N HIS A 484 -10.75 6.46 -6.25
CA HIS A 484 -11.15 5.65 -5.10
C HIS A 484 -12.64 5.82 -4.76
N TRP A 485 -13.12 7.06 -4.67
CA TRP A 485 -14.50 7.35 -4.31
C TRP A 485 -15.50 7.10 -5.46
N ALA A 486 -15.01 6.89 -6.68
CA ALA A 486 -15.84 6.37 -7.78
C ALA A 486 -16.07 4.86 -7.65
N THR A 487 -15.03 4.13 -7.24
CA THR A 487 -15.06 2.65 -7.16
C THR A 487 -15.47 2.10 -5.80
N ASP A 488 -15.26 2.80 -4.69
CA ASP A 488 -15.82 2.38 -3.39
C ASP A 488 -17.21 3.02 -3.24
N VAL A 489 -18.23 2.18 -3.42
CA VAL A 489 -19.64 2.61 -3.36
C VAL A 489 -20.07 3.12 -1.99
N ASN A 490 -19.26 2.94 -0.93
CA ASN A 490 -19.58 3.40 0.42
C ASN A 490 -19.13 4.84 0.72
N TYR A 491 -18.22 5.44 -0.07
CA TYR A 491 -17.70 6.79 0.19
C TYR A 491 -18.50 7.93 -0.43
N GLY A 492 -18.46 9.14 0.12
CA GLY A 492 -18.99 10.35 -0.54
C GLY A 492 -20.52 10.43 -0.73
N GLY A 493 -21.29 9.49 -0.18
CA GLY A 493 -22.75 9.50 -0.26
C GLY A 493 -23.27 9.49 -1.70
N THR A 494 -24.28 10.30 -2.01
CA THR A 494 -24.83 10.40 -3.36
C THR A 494 -24.23 11.52 -4.20
N ASP A 495 -23.45 12.42 -3.59
CA ASP A 495 -23.08 13.70 -4.22
C ASP A 495 -21.63 13.71 -4.73
N LEU A 496 -20.76 12.87 -4.17
CA LEU A 496 -19.36 12.77 -4.53
C LEU A 496 -19.00 11.33 -4.94
N LYS A 497 -19.43 10.96 -6.15
CA LYS A 497 -19.14 9.68 -6.82
C LYS A 497 -18.46 9.93 -8.16
N GLY A 498 -18.36 8.89 -9.00
CA GLY A 498 -17.83 9.01 -10.36
C GLY A 498 -18.54 10.06 -11.23
N ILE A 499 -17.94 10.38 -12.36
CA ILE A 499 -18.42 11.37 -13.33
C ILE A 499 -19.77 10.90 -13.90
N ASN A 500 -20.81 11.68 -13.64
CA ASN A 500 -22.16 11.50 -14.17
C ASN A 500 -22.37 12.39 -15.40
N SER A 501 -21.85 11.91 -16.53
CA SER A 501 -22.01 12.50 -17.86
C SER A 501 -21.97 11.40 -18.91
N ASN A 502 -23.00 11.34 -19.75
CA ASN A 502 -23.04 10.47 -20.91
C ASN A 502 -21.97 10.88 -21.91
N ILE A 503 -21.71 12.18 -22.12
CA ILE A 503 -20.67 12.64 -23.06
C ILE A 503 -19.29 12.16 -22.59
N ALA A 504 -18.93 12.43 -21.33
CA ALA A 504 -17.63 12.05 -20.79
C ALA A 504 -17.44 10.52 -20.79
N ARG A 505 -18.45 9.78 -20.33
CA ARG A 505 -18.41 8.31 -20.29
C ARG A 505 -18.43 7.69 -21.67
N PHE A 506 -19.19 8.23 -22.61
CA PHE A 506 -19.17 7.80 -24.01
C PHE A 506 -17.75 7.87 -24.56
N ILE A 507 -17.07 9.01 -24.39
CA ILE A 507 -15.70 9.21 -24.87
C ILE A 507 -14.73 8.24 -24.20
N ALA A 508 -14.78 8.13 -22.87
CA ALA A 508 -13.66 7.59 -22.08
C ALA A 508 -13.94 6.30 -21.29
N ASN A 509 -15.12 5.64 -21.40
CA ASN A 509 -15.47 4.45 -20.61
C ASN A 509 -14.36 3.39 -20.57
N HIS A 510 -13.76 3.12 -21.74
CA HIS A 510 -12.71 2.13 -21.96
C HIS A 510 -11.32 2.51 -21.41
N THR A 511 -11.15 3.75 -20.92
CA THR A 511 -9.83 4.27 -20.53
C THR A 511 -9.63 4.35 -19.02
N LYS A 512 -10.70 4.34 -18.22
CA LYS A 512 -10.62 4.62 -16.78
C LYS A 512 -11.80 4.08 -15.96
N ASP A 513 -11.62 3.99 -14.65
CA ASP A 513 -12.61 3.62 -13.64
C ASP A 513 -13.05 4.84 -12.81
N ASP A 514 -13.78 5.74 -13.46
CA ASP A 514 -14.15 7.05 -12.93
C ASP A 514 -15.67 7.26 -12.89
N TRP A 515 -16.45 6.19 -13.04
CA TRP A 515 -17.86 6.28 -13.40
C TRP A 515 -18.78 5.96 -12.24
N ILE A 516 -20.04 6.40 -12.33
CA ILE A 516 -21.09 5.90 -11.45
C ILE A 516 -21.19 4.37 -11.58
N ALA A 517 -20.83 3.66 -10.51
CA ALA A 517 -20.70 2.20 -10.46
C ALA A 517 -22.01 1.45 -10.79
N ALA A 518 -23.13 1.91 -10.24
CA ALA A 518 -24.43 1.25 -10.42
C ALA A 518 -25.16 1.65 -11.72
N ASN A 519 -24.45 1.96 -12.81
CA ASN A 519 -25.11 2.28 -14.08
C ASN A 519 -25.82 1.04 -14.67
N PRO A 520 -27.09 1.13 -15.07
CA PRO A 520 -27.88 -0.04 -15.47
C PRO A 520 -27.39 -0.74 -16.74
N LEU A 521 -26.72 -0.01 -17.65
CA LEU A 521 -26.20 -0.55 -18.90
C LEU A 521 -24.73 -0.95 -18.77
N LEU A 522 -23.90 -0.04 -18.27
CA LEU A 522 -22.44 -0.18 -18.29
C LEU A 522 -21.86 -0.76 -16.99
N GLY A 523 -22.63 -0.79 -15.90
CA GLY A 523 -22.09 -1.06 -14.56
C GLY A 523 -21.04 -0.01 -14.20
N GLY A 524 -19.96 -0.45 -13.58
CA GLY A 524 -18.79 0.32 -13.19
C GLY A 524 -18.01 -0.48 -12.15
N ALA A 525 -16.69 -0.36 -12.18
CA ALA A 525 -15.84 -1.21 -11.36
C ALA A 525 -15.95 -0.78 -9.89
N GLU A 526 -15.93 -1.77 -9.01
CA GLU A 526 -16.07 -1.59 -7.57
C GLU A 526 -14.90 -2.21 -6.81
N ILE A 527 -14.56 -1.60 -5.66
CA ILE A 527 -13.60 -2.15 -4.72
C ILE A 527 -14.28 -2.55 -3.41
N THR A 528 -14.06 -3.80 -3.00
CA THR A 528 -14.48 -4.30 -1.68
C THR A 528 -13.31 -4.48 -0.74
N ALA A 529 -12.10 -4.78 -1.22
CA ALA A 529 -10.93 -5.14 -0.38
C ALA A 529 -11.18 -6.32 0.59
N TYR A 530 -10.10 -6.92 1.08
CA TYR A 530 -10.11 -7.95 2.13
C TYR A 530 -8.79 -8.01 2.94
N GLU A 531 -7.80 -7.21 2.55
CA GLU A 531 -6.47 -7.19 3.19
C GLU A 531 -6.41 -6.00 4.17
N GLY A 532 -7.46 -5.84 4.99
CA GLY A 532 -7.51 -4.93 6.14
C GLY A 532 -8.07 -3.52 5.90
N TRP A 533 -8.14 -3.02 4.67
CA TRP A 533 -8.65 -1.66 4.42
C TRP A 533 -10.08 -1.46 4.96
N GLN A 534 -10.27 -0.45 5.82
CA GLN A 534 -11.51 -0.22 6.58
C GLN A 534 -12.03 -1.43 7.37
N GLY A 535 -11.13 -2.32 7.81
CA GLY A 535 -11.48 -3.58 8.48
C GLY A 535 -12.17 -4.61 7.57
N LYS A 536 -12.18 -4.40 6.26
CA LYS A 536 -12.74 -5.35 5.29
C LYS A 536 -11.77 -6.53 5.15
N ARG A 537 -12.30 -7.74 5.31
CA ARG A 537 -11.51 -8.99 5.44
C ARG A 537 -12.16 -10.25 4.91
N ASP A 538 -13.23 -10.10 4.14
CA ASP A 538 -13.97 -11.23 3.58
C ASP A 538 -13.52 -11.49 2.14
N PHE A 539 -12.68 -12.51 1.96
CA PHE A 539 -12.18 -12.94 0.66
C PHE A 539 -13.32 -13.39 -0.27
N THR A 540 -14.40 -13.96 0.28
CA THR A 540 -15.55 -14.43 -0.50
C THR A 540 -16.37 -13.25 -1.03
N SER A 541 -16.57 -12.21 -0.21
CA SER A 541 -17.20 -10.97 -0.64
C SER A 541 -16.39 -10.29 -1.75
N PHE A 542 -15.06 -10.22 -1.59
CA PHE A 542 -14.14 -9.70 -2.61
C PHE A 542 -14.24 -10.44 -3.95
N LEU A 543 -14.25 -11.79 -3.94
CA LEU A 543 -14.43 -12.57 -5.18
C LEU A 543 -15.83 -12.35 -5.80
N THR A 544 -16.86 -12.18 -4.96
CA THR A 544 -18.21 -11.88 -5.43
C THR A 544 -18.24 -10.58 -6.22
N THR A 545 -17.67 -9.50 -5.70
CA THR A 545 -17.56 -8.21 -6.42
C THR A 545 -16.75 -8.35 -7.71
N THR A 546 -15.63 -9.07 -7.65
CA THR A 546 -14.76 -9.33 -8.81
C THR A 546 -15.54 -9.97 -9.97
N PHE A 547 -16.30 -11.03 -9.71
CA PHE A 547 -17.00 -11.77 -10.76
C PHE A 547 -18.38 -11.22 -11.11
N ALA A 548 -19.16 -10.74 -10.13
CA ALA A 548 -20.52 -10.25 -10.37
C ALA A 548 -20.53 -8.85 -10.98
N THR A 549 -19.60 -7.98 -10.57
CA THR A 549 -19.59 -6.55 -10.94
C THR A 549 -18.44 -6.21 -11.88
N ASN A 550 -17.21 -6.54 -11.50
CA ASN A 550 -16.03 -6.02 -12.20
C ASN A 550 -15.82 -6.71 -13.54
N LEU A 551 -15.87 -8.04 -13.62
CA LEU A 551 -15.63 -8.74 -14.88
C LEU A 551 -16.60 -8.32 -16.00
N PRO A 552 -17.93 -8.24 -15.80
CA PRO A 552 -18.84 -7.71 -16.82
C PRO A 552 -18.60 -6.24 -17.16
N THR A 553 -18.19 -5.42 -16.19
CA THR A 553 -17.84 -4.01 -16.45
C THR A 553 -16.62 -3.92 -17.34
N LYS A 554 -15.57 -4.65 -17.00
CA LYS A 554 -14.28 -4.66 -17.69
C LYS A 554 -14.39 -5.22 -19.09
N TYR A 555 -15.23 -6.23 -19.29
CA TYR A 555 -15.62 -6.71 -20.61
C TYR A 555 -16.19 -5.61 -21.52
N LEU A 556 -17.00 -4.70 -20.98
CA LEU A 556 -17.49 -3.54 -21.73
C LEU A 556 -16.46 -2.40 -21.88
N GLN A 557 -15.34 -2.45 -21.15
CA GLN A 557 -14.23 -1.52 -21.31
C GLN A 557 -13.21 -2.00 -22.36
N GLU A 558 -13.30 -3.23 -22.87
CA GLU A 558 -12.43 -3.75 -23.95
C GLU A 558 -12.61 -3.00 -25.29
N SER A 559 -13.68 -2.22 -25.43
CA SER A 559 -13.97 -1.49 -26.67
C SER A 559 -14.68 -0.16 -26.39
N PRO A 560 -14.36 0.91 -27.15
CA PRO A 560 -15.01 2.21 -26.98
C PRO A 560 -16.49 2.17 -27.42
N ILE A 561 -17.30 3.04 -26.81
CA ILE A 561 -18.71 3.24 -27.17
C ILE A 561 -18.82 3.96 -28.51
N VAL A 562 -19.74 3.51 -29.38
CA VAL A 562 -20.06 4.17 -30.66
C VAL A 562 -21.52 4.59 -30.78
N LYS A 563 -22.41 4.02 -29.96
CA LYS A 563 -23.83 4.43 -29.89
C LYS A 563 -24.39 4.25 -28.49
N TRP A 564 -25.16 5.21 -28.03
CA TRP A 564 -25.83 5.21 -26.73
C TRP A 564 -27.26 5.73 -26.86
N THR A 565 -28.22 4.91 -26.47
CA THR A 565 -29.65 5.27 -26.30
C THR A 565 -30.10 4.99 -24.87
N ALA A 566 -31.30 5.42 -24.49
CA ALA A 566 -31.81 5.21 -23.14
C ALA A 566 -31.80 3.74 -22.68
N GLY A 567 -32.01 2.78 -23.59
CA GLY A 567 -32.10 1.35 -23.26
C GLY A 567 -30.98 0.48 -23.84
N ALA A 568 -30.01 1.05 -24.55
CA ALA A 568 -28.97 0.28 -25.23
C ALA A 568 -27.67 1.07 -25.46
N VAL A 569 -26.54 0.39 -25.33
CA VAL A 569 -25.21 0.86 -25.76
C VAL A 569 -24.60 -0.12 -26.75
N THR A 570 -23.95 0.39 -27.79
CA THR A 570 -23.16 -0.38 -28.76
C THR A 570 -21.71 0.06 -28.73
N LEU A 571 -20.80 -0.91 -28.70
CA LEU A 571 -19.35 -0.73 -28.72
C LEU A 571 -18.77 -0.95 -30.13
N ALA A 572 -17.57 -0.43 -30.38
CA ALA A 572 -16.92 -0.50 -31.69
C ALA A 572 -16.63 -1.94 -32.16
N ASN A 573 -16.45 -2.88 -31.23
CA ASN A 573 -16.30 -4.31 -31.54
C ASN A 573 -17.63 -5.03 -31.84
N GLY A 574 -18.76 -4.30 -31.90
CA GLY A 574 -20.09 -4.85 -32.13
C GLY A 574 -20.76 -5.45 -30.89
N THR A 575 -20.13 -5.38 -29.70
CA THR A 575 -20.80 -5.74 -28.45
C THR A 575 -21.92 -4.76 -28.16
N THR A 576 -23.10 -5.29 -27.83
CA THR A 576 -24.25 -4.49 -27.42
C THR A 576 -24.65 -4.86 -26.00
N VAL A 577 -25.03 -3.85 -25.22
CA VAL A 577 -25.66 -4.05 -23.92
C VAL A 577 -27.02 -3.37 -23.91
N THR A 578 -28.02 -4.06 -23.41
CA THR A 578 -29.41 -3.59 -23.37
C THR A 578 -30.01 -3.83 -22.00
N THR A 579 -30.99 -3.00 -21.62
CA THR A 579 -31.79 -3.19 -20.41
C THR A 579 -33.26 -3.36 -20.79
N SER A 580 -33.91 -4.41 -20.27
CA SER A 580 -35.37 -4.58 -20.32
C SER A 580 -35.89 -4.65 -18.89
N GLY A 581 -36.56 -3.60 -18.42
CA GLY A 581 -36.82 -3.40 -16.99
C GLY A 581 -35.49 -3.37 -16.21
N ASN A 582 -35.35 -4.24 -15.20
CA ASN A 582 -34.13 -4.36 -14.40
C ASN A 582 -33.15 -5.44 -14.91
N THR A 583 -33.44 -6.07 -16.05
CA THR A 583 -32.61 -7.15 -16.59
C THR A 583 -31.63 -6.59 -17.61
N ARG A 584 -30.34 -6.68 -17.29
CA ARG A 584 -29.22 -6.36 -18.20
C ARG A 584 -28.92 -7.57 -19.09
N LYS A 585 -28.65 -7.32 -20.37
CA LYS A 585 -28.26 -8.34 -21.35
C LYS A 585 -27.09 -7.84 -22.19
N ILE A 586 -26.04 -8.65 -22.34
CA ILE A 586 -24.89 -8.36 -23.22
C ILE A 586 -24.87 -9.37 -24.37
N THR A 587 -24.71 -8.86 -25.58
CA THR A 587 -24.59 -9.66 -26.82
C THR A 587 -23.28 -9.32 -27.52
N THR A 588 -22.57 -10.33 -28.01
CA THR A 588 -21.31 -10.16 -28.75
C THR A 588 -21.28 -11.13 -29.92
N ALA A 589 -20.99 -10.63 -31.13
CA ALA A 589 -21.01 -11.42 -32.36
C ALA A 589 -22.32 -12.23 -32.52
N GLY A 590 -23.47 -11.61 -32.21
CA GLY A 590 -24.80 -12.23 -32.30
C GLY A 590 -25.16 -13.25 -31.20
N ARG A 591 -24.27 -13.49 -30.23
CA ARG A 591 -24.51 -14.42 -29.11
C ARG A 591 -24.78 -13.66 -27.82
N THR A 592 -25.81 -14.06 -27.07
CA THR A 592 -25.98 -13.61 -25.69
C THR A 592 -24.84 -14.16 -24.84
N VAL A 593 -24.09 -13.28 -24.18
CA VAL A 593 -22.97 -13.64 -23.29
C VAL A 593 -23.24 -13.26 -21.84
N LEU A 594 -24.23 -12.41 -21.56
CA LEU A 594 -24.76 -12.14 -20.23
C LEU A 594 -26.27 -11.96 -20.30
N ASP A 595 -27.01 -12.52 -19.36
CA ASP A 595 -28.46 -12.36 -19.19
C ASP A 595 -28.84 -12.32 -17.70
N GLY A 596 -29.31 -11.14 -17.25
CA GLY A 596 -29.56 -10.88 -15.84
C GLY A 596 -28.27 -10.94 -15.02
N SER A 597 -28.21 -11.88 -14.08
CA SER A 597 -27.06 -12.09 -13.18
C SER A 597 -26.20 -13.31 -13.56
N ALA A 598 -26.48 -13.94 -14.71
CA ALA A 598 -25.71 -15.07 -15.22
C ALA A 598 -24.97 -14.68 -16.50
N TYR A 599 -23.78 -15.22 -16.72
CA TYR A 599 -23.02 -14.96 -17.93
C TYR A 599 -22.12 -16.12 -18.35
N LEU A 600 -21.73 -16.12 -19.63
CA LEU A 600 -20.61 -16.88 -20.19
C LEU A 600 -19.77 -15.93 -21.06
N LEU A 601 -18.87 -15.17 -20.41
CA LEU A 601 -18.12 -14.08 -21.02
C LEU A 601 -16.80 -14.59 -21.64
N PRO A 602 -16.52 -14.33 -22.92
CA PRO A 602 -15.24 -14.67 -23.53
C PRO A 602 -14.13 -13.71 -23.10
N ARG A 603 -12.98 -14.25 -22.70
CA ARG A 603 -11.80 -13.47 -22.34
C ARG A 603 -10.55 -14.35 -22.37
N ASP A 604 -9.39 -13.85 -22.80
CA ASP A 604 -8.09 -14.57 -22.77
C ASP A 604 -8.12 -16.00 -23.36
N GLY A 605 -8.89 -16.19 -24.45
CA GLY A 605 -9.04 -17.50 -25.12
C GLY A 605 -9.89 -18.54 -24.38
N LYS A 606 -10.57 -18.14 -23.29
CA LYS A 606 -11.44 -18.98 -22.46
C LYS A 606 -12.79 -18.27 -22.20
N LEU A 607 -13.71 -18.95 -21.51
CA LEU A 607 -15.02 -18.38 -21.15
C LEU A 607 -15.21 -18.41 -19.64
N TYR A 608 -15.45 -17.27 -19.01
CA TYR A 608 -15.81 -17.22 -17.59
C TYR A 608 -17.32 -17.40 -17.42
N HIS A 609 -17.71 -18.21 -16.45
CA HIS A 609 -19.10 -18.41 -16.09
C HIS A 609 -19.34 -18.04 -14.61
N TRP A 610 -20.42 -17.30 -14.39
CA TRP A 610 -20.94 -16.91 -13.07
C TRP A 610 -22.45 -16.91 -13.09
N ASN A 611 -23.07 -17.15 -11.93
CA ASN A 611 -24.49 -16.98 -11.70
C ASN A 611 -24.76 -16.66 -10.22
N ASP A 612 -25.50 -15.59 -9.93
CA ASP A 612 -25.91 -15.27 -8.56
C ASP A 612 -26.85 -16.31 -7.94
N LYS A 613 -27.48 -17.15 -8.77
CA LYS A 613 -28.44 -18.18 -8.37
C LYS A 613 -27.87 -19.56 -8.68
N ALA A 614 -28.19 -20.54 -7.84
CA ALA A 614 -27.93 -21.94 -8.14
C ALA A 614 -28.93 -22.40 -9.22
N ALA A 615 -28.50 -22.41 -10.48
CA ALA A 615 -29.39 -22.65 -11.61
C ALA A 615 -28.64 -23.24 -12.82
N SER A 616 -29.40 -23.93 -13.67
CA SER A 616 -28.95 -24.39 -14.98
C SER A 616 -29.12 -23.27 -16.00
N THR A 617 -28.07 -22.97 -16.78
CA THR A 617 -28.11 -21.96 -17.85
C THR A 617 -27.49 -22.49 -19.13
N THR A 618 -28.06 -22.12 -20.29
CA THR A 618 -27.63 -22.59 -21.61
C THR A 618 -27.09 -21.44 -22.45
N TRP A 619 -25.92 -21.63 -23.05
CA TRP A 619 -25.16 -20.58 -23.73
C TRP A 619 -24.66 -21.05 -25.10
N ALA A 620 -24.70 -20.14 -26.09
CA ALA A 620 -24.09 -20.36 -27.39
C ALA A 620 -22.56 -20.16 -27.32
N LEU A 621 -21.81 -21.17 -27.78
CA LEU A 621 -20.35 -21.12 -27.81
C LEU A 621 -19.81 -20.24 -28.95
N PRO A 622 -18.59 -19.71 -28.83
CA PRO A 622 -17.88 -19.15 -29.97
C PRO A 622 -17.64 -20.20 -31.06
N ALA A 623 -17.48 -19.75 -32.31
CA ALA A 623 -17.16 -20.65 -33.41
C ALA A 623 -15.86 -21.44 -33.15
N GLY A 624 -15.82 -22.71 -33.58
CA GLY A 624 -14.65 -23.59 -33.43
C GLY A 624 -14.54 -24.30 -32.07
N TRP A 625 -15.44 -24.05 -31.13
CA TRP A 625 -15.49 -24.76 -29.85
C TRP A 625 -16.19 -26.11 -30.00
N SER A 626 -15.48 -27.21 -29.70
CA SER A 626 -15.95 -28.58 -29.94
C SER A 626 -15.78 -29.52 -28.75
N SER A 627 -14.87 -29.21 -27.82
CA SER A 627 -14.56 -30.07 -26.66
C SER A 627 -14.45 -29.26 -25.36
N PRO A 628 -15.49 -28.47 -25.00
CA PRO A 628 -15.45 -27.63 -23.82
C PRO A 628 -15.34 -28.43 -22.52
N LYS A 629 -14.50 -27.97 -21.60
CA LYS A 629 -14.35 -28.52 -20.24
C LYS A 629 -14.62 -27.44 -19.21
N LEU A 630 -15.36 -27.79 -18.16
CA LEU A 630 -15.73 -26.88 -17.07
C LEU A 630 -14.80 -27.07 -15.88
N TYR A 631 -14.24 -25.96 -15.39
CA TYR A 631 -13.42 -25.93 -14.19
C TYR A 631 -14.05 -24.97 -13.17
N LYS A 632 -14.22 -25.42 -11.94
CA LYS A 632 -14.53 -24.54 -10.80
C LYS A 632 -13.27 -23.81 -10.38
N LEU A 633 -13.36 -22.50 -10.13
CA LEU A 633 -12.25 -21.73 -9.59
C LEU A 633 -12.29 -21.73 -8.06
N THR A 634 -11.14 -22.02 -7.44
CA THR A 634 -10.90 -21.96 -5.99
C THR A 634 -9.60 -21.18 -5.72
N ASP A 635 -9.36 -20.81 -4.47
CA ASP A 635 -8.09 -20.18 -4.05
C ASP A 635 -6.85 -21.07 -4.23
N THR A 636 -7.06 -22.36 -4.47
CA THR A 636 -6.04 -23.35 -4.86
C THR A 636 -6.00 -23.63 -6.37
N GLY A 637 -6.86 -23.00 -7.16
CA GLY A 637 -6.84 -23.08 -8.62
C GLY A 637 -8.05 -23.71 -9.30
N ARG A 638 -7.82 -24.22 -10.51
CA ARG A 638 -8.84 -24.84 -11.37
C ARG A 638 -9.11 -26.27 -10.91
N GLN A 639 -10.36 -26.56 -10.55
CA GLN A 639 -10.83 -27.91 -10.26
C GLN A 639 -11.72 -28.41 -11.40
N LEU A 640 -11.28 -29.44 -12.13
CA LEU A 640 -12.08 -30.01 -13.23
C LEU A 640 -13.41 -30.54 -12.69
N VAL A 641 -14.51 -29.99 -13.19
CA VAL A 641 -15.87 -30.49 -12.92
C VAL A 641 -16.21 -31.59 -13.91
N GLY A 642 -15.85 -31.41 -15.18
CA GLY A 642 -16.05 -32.40 -16.23
C GLY A 642 -16.17 -31.80 -17.63
N ASP A 643 -16.48 -32.67 -18.58
CA ASP A 643 -16.70 -32.32 -19.98
C ASP A 643 -18.11 -31.76 -20.16
N LEU A 644 -18.25 -30.69 -20.96
CA LEU A 644 -19.55 -30.14 -21.31
C LEU A 644 -20.01 -30.69 -22.66
N ALA A 645 -21.21 -31.25 -22.70
CA ALA A 645 -21.80 -31.72 -23.94
C ALA A 645 -22.18 -30.53 -24.85
N VAL A 646 -21.73 -30.55 -26.10
CA VAL A 646 -22.10 -29.54 -27.11
C VAL A 646 -23.29 -30.05 -27.91
N THR A 647 -24.44 -29.38 -27.76
CA THR A 647 -25.66 -29.67 -28.52
C THR A 647 -26.05 -28.44 -29.32
N GLY A 648 -26.08 -28.54 -30.65
CA GLY A 648 -26.46 -27.42 -31.52
C GLY A 648 -25.56 -26.18 -31.37
N GLY A 649 -24.28 -26.35 -31.04
CA GLY A 649 -23.34 -25.25 -30.78
C GLY A 649 -23.52 -24.57 -29.41
N GLN A 650 -24.29 -25.18 -28.51
CA GLN A 650 -24.56 -24.66 -27.16
C GLN A 650 -24.06 -25.62 -26.08
N VAL A 651 -23.84 -25.07 -24.88
CA VAL A 651 -23.55 -25.82 -23.66
C VAL A 651 -24.52 -25.43 -22.57
N THR A 652 -24.87 -26.39 -21.72
CA THR A 652 -25.65 -26.16 -20.50
C THR A 652 -24.74 -26.34 -19.29
N ILE A 653 -24.71 -25.34 -18.41
CA ILE A 653 -23.88 -25.32 -17.19
C ILE A 653 -24.80 -25.32 -15.98
N ASN A 654 -24.60 -26.30 -15.10
CA ASN A 654 -25.24 -26.39 -13.79
C ASN A 654 -24.29 -25.79 -12.75
N ALA A 655 -24.44 -24.50 -12.45
CA ALA A 655 -23.55 -23.78 -11.55
C ALA A 655 -24.16 -23.64 -10.15
N ALA A 656 -23.31 -23.79 -9.12
CA ALA A 656 -23.63 -23.32 -7.78
C ALA A 656 -23.75 -21.78 -7.76
N ALA A 657 -24.60 -21.27 -6.87
CA ALA A 657 -24.77 -19.83 -6.69
C ALA A 657 -23.44 -19.18 -6.32
N ARG A 658 -23.16 -18.01 -6.89
CA ARG A 658 -22.00 -17.15 -6.58
C ARG A 658 -20.67 -17.91 -6.57
N THR A 659 -20.51 -18.78 -7.56
CA THR A 659 -19.29 -19.56 -7.75
C THR A 659 -18.77 -19.29 -9.15
N ALA A 660 -17.49 -18.94 -9.26
CA ALA A 660 -16.84 -18.71 -10.53
C ALA A 660 -16.38 -20.01 -11.16
N TYR A 661 -16.56 -20.09 -12.47
CA TYR A 661 -16.07 -21.19 -13.29
C TYR A 661 -15.36 -20.64 -14.52
N VAL A 662 -14.48 -21.45 -15.10
CA VAL A 662 -13.90 -21.20 -16.40
C VAL A 662 -14.15 -22.39 -17.33
N VAL A 663 -14.45 -22.10 -18.58
CA VAL A 663 -14.62 -23.08 -19.66
C VAL A 663 -13.46 -22.93 -20.64
N THR A 664 -12.75 -24.02 -20.91
CA THR A 664 -11.70 -24.08 -21.92
C THR A 664 -12.11 -25.01 -23.06
N ASN A 665 -11.60 -24.80 -24.27
CA ASN A 665 -11.81 -25.71 -25.39
C ASN A 665 -10.70 -26.76 -25.41
N GLY A 666 -10.98 -27.95 -24.87
CA GLY A 666 -9.96 -28.93 -24.51
C GLY A 666 -9.46 -28.75 -23.07
N ALA A 667 -8.43 -29.51 -22.71
CA ALA A 667 -7.83 -29.42 -21.37
C ALA A 667 -7.17 -28.06 -21.14
N ALA A 668 -7.46 -27.45 -19.98
CA ALA A 668 -6.74 -26.27 -19.54
C ALA A 668 -5.24 -26.61 -19.36
N PRO A 669 -4.32 -25.65 -19.59
CA PRO A 669 -2.92 -25.81 -19.25
C PRO A 669 -2.73 -26.25 -17.78
N ALA A 670 -1.63 -26.94 -17.48
CA ALA A 670 -1.28 -27.22 -16.09
C ALA A 670 -1.10 -25.91 -15.31
N GLN A 671 -1.53 -25.89 -14.05
CA GLN A 671 -1.27 -24.75 -13.19
C GLN A 671 0.20 -24.78 -12.75
N ALA A 672 0.88 -23.65 -12.88
CA ALA A 672 2.24 -23.52 -12.36
C ALA A 672 2.22 -23.63 -10.83
N ASP A 673 3.28 -24.19 -10.26
CA ASP A 673 3.51 -24.14 -8.81
C ASP A 673 3.65 -22.66 -8.40
N PRO A 674 2.80 -22.16 -7.49
CA PRO A 674 2.90 -20.79 -7.00
C PRO A 674 4.22 -20.50 -6.28
N ASN A 675 4.95 -21.53 -5.81
CA ASN A 675 6.14 -21.38 -4.99
C ASN A 675 5.86 -20.47 -3.78
N TRP A 676 4.90 -20.87 -2.95
CA TRP A 676 4.48 -20.14 -1.75
C TRP A 676 5.67 -19.85 -0.81
N GLY A 677 5.74 -18.64 -0.26
CA GLY A 677 6.87 -18.17 0.54
C GLY A 677 8.11 -17.79 -0.28
N GLN A 678 7.92 -17.42 -1.55
CA GLN A 678 9.04 -17.00 -2.40
C GLN A 678 9.69 -15.70 -1.88
N GLY A 679 11.02 -15.72 -1.72
CA GLY A 679 11.77 -14.59 -1.15
C GLY A 679 11.89 -14.65 0.37
N ALA A 680 11.06 -15.46 1.05
CA ALA A 680 11.15 -15.69 2.48
C ALA A 680 11.89 -17.01 2.81
N PRO A 681 12.46 -17.16 4.02
CA PRO A 681 13.04 -18.44 4.47
C PRO A 681 12.03 -19.58 4.65
N VAL A 682 10.74 -19.24 4.84
CA VAL A 682 9.65 -20.19 5.11
C VAL A 682 8.85 -20.43 3.82
N LYS A 683 8.50 -21.68 3.54
CA LYS A 683 7.60 -22.09 2.45
C LYS A 683 6.17 -22.25 2.95
N ASP A 684 5.22 -21.76 2.15
CA ASP A 684 3.79 -21.74 2.46
C ASP A 684 3.47 -21.19 3.87
N PRO A 685 3.93 -19.96 4.20
CA PRO A 685 3.84 -19.40 5.54
C PRO A 685 2.41 -19.16 6.03
N SER A 686 1.48 -18.87 5.11
CA SER A 686 0.05 -18.59 5.36
C SER A 686 -0.86 -19.74 4.93
N PHE A 687 -0.29 -20.93 4.68
CA PHE A 687 -1.03 -22.15 4.35
C PHE A 687 -1.99 -22.02 3.13
N PHE A 688 -1.69 -21.14 2.18
CA PHE A 688 -2.51 -20.92 0.98
C PHE A 688 -2.50 -22.12 0.04
N SER A 689 -1.54 -23.03 0.16
CA SER A 689 -1.59 -24.32 -0.55
C SER A 689 -2.80 -25.18 -0.17
N GLY A 690 -3.46 -24.90 0.97
CA GLY A 690 -4.60 -25.64 1.48
C GLY A 690 -4.23 -27.04 2.02
N ASN A 691 -2.95 -27.32 2.19
CA ASN A 691 -2.43 -28.61 2.67
C ASN A 691 -1.11 -28.43 3.42
N LEU A 692 -0.52 -29.52 3.90
CA LEU A 692 0.75 -29.50 4.65
C LEU A 692 1.93 -30.08 3.86
N ASN A 693 1.88 -30.11 2.52
CA ASN A 693 2.95 -30.73 1.72
C ASN A 693 4.31 -30.01 1.86
N ALA A 694 4.30 -28.72 2.15
CA ALA A 694 5.51 -27.95 2.45
C ALA A 694 6.06 -28.20 3.87
N TRP A 695 5.36 -28.99 4.69
CA TRP A 695 5.63 -29.18 6.11
C TRP A 695 5.76 -30.67 6.44
N SER A 696 6.75 -31.02 7.26
CA SER A 696 6.87 -32.37 7.82
C SER A 696 5.97 -32.51 9.04
N VAL A 697 4.98 -33.40 8.96
CA VAL A 697 3.98 -33.63 10.02
C VAL A 697 4.40 -34.80 10.92
N THR A 698 4.33 -34.61 12.23
CA THR A 698 4.52 -35.66 13.24
C THR A 698 3.28 -35.76 14.13
N GLY A 699 2.83 -36.98 14.43
CA GLY A 699 1.58 -37.22 15.16
C GLY A 699 0.33 -37.13 14.27
N THR A 700 -0.84 -37.10 14.89
CA THR A 700 -2.14 -36.94 14.21
C THR A 700 -2.83 -35.65 14.67
N GLY A 701 -3.69 -35.07 13.83
CA GLY A 701 -4.53 -33.92 14.20
C GLY A 701 -4.05 -32.55 13.70
N ALA A 702 -2.93 -32.46 12.97
CA ALA A 702 -2.58 -31.25 12.22
C ALA A 702 -3.26 -31.25 10.84
N ALA A 703 -3.91 -30.15 10.47
CA ALA A 703 -4.52 -29.95 9.16
C ALA A 703 -4.61 -28.46 8.82
N VAL A 704 -4.68 -28.14 7.53
CA VAL A 704 -5.06 -26.79 7.08
C VAL A 704 -6.58 -26.73 6.96
N THR A 705 -7.21 -25.73 7.56
CA THR A 705 -8.66 -25.51 7.45
C THR A 705 -8.96 -24.12 6.94
N ARG A 706 -9.99 -24.01 6.10
CA ARG A 706 -10.49 -22.74 5.59
C ARG A 706 -11.60 -22.19 6.48
N ASN A 707 -11.43 -20.98 7.00
CA ASN A 707 -12.41 -20.33 7.88
C ASN A 707 -13.55 -19.66 7.08
N ALA A 708 -14.50 -19.06 7.80
CA ALA A 708 -15.69 -18.44 7.20
C ALA A 708 -15.40 -17.16 6.38
N GLN A 709 -14.30 -16.45 6.68
CA GLN A 709 -13.82 -15.29 5.91
C GLN A 709 -13.02 -15.71 4.68
N GLY A 710 -12.75 -17.01 4.56
CA GLY A 710 -12.03 -17.62 3.48
C GLY A 710 -10.55 -17.77 3.72
N GLN A 711 -10.01 -17.44 4.90
CA GLN A 711 -8.59 -17.64 5.19
C GLN A 711 -8.26 -19.11 5.49
N ASN A 712 -7.06 -19.54 5.11
CA ASN A 712 -6.54 -20.85 5.46
C ASN A 712 -5.70 -20.73 6.73
N GLU A 713 -5.87 -21.66 7.66
CA GLU A 713 -5.18 -21.66 8.95
C GLU A 713 -4.69 -23.07 9.28
N LEU A 714 -3.52 -23.18 9.92
CA LEU A 714 -3.10 -24.44 10.53
C LEU A 714 -3.91 -24.69 11.80
N THR A 715 -4.61 -25.81 11.83
CA THR A 715 -5.32 -26.30 13.01
C THR A 715 -4.64 -27.50 13.63
N MET A 716 -4.64 -27.54 14.95
CA MET A 716 -4.22 -28.70 15.73
C MET A 716 -5.39 -29.18 16.60
N ALA A 717 -5.98 -30.31 16.19
CA ALA A 717 -7.18 -30.88 16.76
C ALA A 717 -7.06 -31.17 18.27
N ALA A 718 -8.19 -31.16 18.97
CA ALA A 718 -8.26 -31.48 20.39
C ALA A 718 -7.72 -32.89 20.71
N SER A 719 -7.23 -33.08 21.92
CA SER A 719 -6.75 -34.35 22.51
C SER A 719 -5.61 -35.04 21.76
N THR A 720 -4.94 -34.32 20.86
CA THR A 720 -3.77 -34.79 20.11
C THR A 720 -2.56 -33.91 20.41
N ALA A 721 -1.36 -34.41 20.14
CA ALA A 721 -0.12 -33.66 20.27
C ALA A 721 0.64 -33.56 18.93
N PRO A 722 0.03 -32.95 17.88
CA PRO A 722 0.65 -32.87 16.58
C PRO A 722 1.78 -31.85 16.56
N ALA A 723 2.69 -32.04 15.61
CA ALA A 723 3.69 -31.05 15.25
C ALA A 723 3.84 -30.96 13.73
N VAL A 724 4.15 -29.77 13.25
CA VAL A 724 4.61 -29.53 11.88
C VAL A 724 5.98 -28.86 11.92
N SER A 725 6.86 -29.20 10.99
CA SER A 725 8.21 -28.64 10.94
C SER A 725 8.71 -28.43 9.52
N GLN A 726 9.64 -27.50 9.36
CA GLN A 726 10.24 -27.18 8.07
C GLN A 726 11.72 -26.80 8.25
N GLN A 727 12.55 -27.23 7.30
CA GLN A 727 13.93 -26.81 7.22
C GLN A 727 14.03 -25.45 6.54
N LEU A 728 14.46 -24.43 7.29
CA LEU A 728 14.84 -23.12 6.77
C LEU A 728 16.23 -23.22 6.15
N THR A 729 16.42 -22.57 5.01
CA THR A 729 17.70 -22.53 4.26
C THR A 729 17.98 -21.11 3.78
N GLY A 730 19.23 -20.83 3.37
CA GLY A 730 19.62 -19.52 2.85
C GLY A 730 19.72 -18.42 3.91
N LEU A 731 19.74 -18.79 5.19
CA LEU A 731 19.98 -17.84 6.27
C LEU A 731 21.45 -17.40 6.27
N THR A 732 21.70 -16.19 6.74
CA THR A 732 23.06 -15.67 6.94
C THR A 732 23.36 -15.65 8.45
N PRO A 733 24.63 -15.68 8.90
CA PRO A 733 24.93 -15.55 10.31
C PRO A 733 24.37 -14.27 10.95
N GLY A 734 23.88 -14.39 12.19
CA GLY A 734 23.28 -13.30 12.96
C GLY A 734 21.93 -13.66 13.59
N THR A 735 21.30 -12.66 14.22
CA THR A 735 20.03 -12.81 14.92
C THR A 735 18.83 -12.70 13.96
N TYR A 736 17.85 -13.56 14.18
CA TYR A 736 16.56 -13.57 13.49
C TYR A 736 15.41 -13.63 14.49
N ALA A 737 14.28 -13.06 14.10
CA ALA A 737 13.00 -13.27 14.75
C ALA A 737 12.18 -14.27 13.94
N ALA A 738 11.66 -15.30 14.60
CA ALA A 738 10.60 -16.15 14.07
C ALA A 738 9.30 -15.83 14.81
N SER A 739 8.20 -15.67 14.08
CA SER A 739 6.88 -15.38 14.65
C SER A 739 5.76 -16.12 13.94
N VAL A 740 4.64 -16.31 14.65
CA VAL A 740 3.41 -16.89 14.10
C VAL A 740 2.21 -16.34 14.88
N TRP A 741 1.07 -16.13 14.24
CA TRP A 741 -0.19 -15.86 14.93
C TRP A 741 -0.68 -17.13 15.63
N VAL A 742 -1.14 -17.02 16.87
CA VAL A 742 -1.58 -18.18 17.64
C VAL A 742 -2.83 -17.89 18.46
N SER A 743 -3.80 -18.80 18.39
CA SER A 743 -4.94 -18.88 19.29
C SER A 743 -4.98 -20.26 19.93
N THR A 744 -4.92 -20.34 21.25
CA THR A 744 -4.93 -21.60 21.99
C THR A 744 -5.94 -21.61 23.15
N PRO A 745 -6.60 -22.76 23.42
CA PRO A 745 -7.41 -22.96 24.61
C PRO A 745 -6.60 -22.84 25.89
N ALA A 746 -7.25 -22.45 26.99
CA ALA A 746 -6.60 -22.33 28.30
C ALA A 746 -6.04 -23.69 28.77
N GLY A 747 -4.78 -23.69 29.20
CA GLY A 747 -4.06 -24.86 29.68
C GLY A 747 -3.48 -25.76 28.58
N ARG A 748 -3.66 -25.41 27.29
CA ARG A 748 -3.10 -26.19 26.17
C ARG A 748 -1.96 -25.40 25.52
N ALA A 749 -0.73 -25.87 25.71
CA ALA A 749 0.43 -25.20 25.13
C ALA A 749 0.50 -25.39 23.60
N ALA A 750 0.66 -24.28 22.87
CA ALA A 750 1.03 -24.18 21.48
C ALA A 750 2.42 -23.51 21.41
N THR A 751 3.39 -24.18 20.78
CA THR A 751 4.81 -23.84 20.87
C THR A 751 5.39 -23.58 19.48
N LEU A 752 6.16 -22.51 19.35
CA LEU A 752 7.08 -22.25 18.25
C LEU A 752 8.51 -22.52 18.74
N THR A 753 9.22 -23.38 18.03
CA THR A 753 10.64 -23.70 18.27
C THR A 753 11.44 -23.48 16.99
N VAL A 754 12.61 -22.87 17.10
CA VAL A 754 13.61 -22.81 16.02
C VAL A 754 14.93 -23.36 16.52
N THR A 755 15.49 -24.31 15.78
CA THR A 755 16.78 -24.95 16.08
C THR A 755 17.78 -24.65 14.96
N PRO A 756 18.69 -23.68 15.14
CA PRO A 756 19.75 -23.40 14.17
C PRO A 756 20.71 -24.58 14.03
N ALA A 757 21.21 -24.84 12.83
CA ALA A 757 22.25 -25.84 12.63
C ALA A 757 23.49 -25.46 13.45
N GLY A 758 23.98 -26.38 14.29
CA GLY A 758 25.12 -26.12 15.18
C GLY A 758 24.87 -25.07 16.27
N GLY A 759 23.61 -24.69 16.54
CA GLY A 759 23.22 -23.74 17.59
C GLY A 759 22.16 -24.31 18.53
N SER A 760 21.85 -23.57 19.60
CA SER A 760 20.85 -23.96 20.59
C SER A 760 19.43 -23.67 20.10
N ALA A 761 18.49 -24.54 20.43
CA ALA A 761 17.08 -24.32 20.16
C ALA A 761 16.54 -23.12 20.96
N ALA A 762 15.75 -22.29 20.31
CA ALA A 762 15.00 -21.22 20.95
C ALA A 762 13.50 -21.52 20.82
N SER A 763 12.75 -21.41 21.93
CA SER A 763 11.32 -21.72 21.96
C SER A 763 10.51 -20.65 22.67
N VAL A 764 9.26 -20.50 22.24
CA VAL A 764 8.22 -19.70 22.91
C VAL A 764 6.90 -20.46 22.82
N TYR A 765 6.02 -20.29 23.82
CA TYR A 765 4.71 -20.93 23.81
C TYR A 765 3.61 -20.01 24.34
N ALA A 766 2.41 -20.20 23.79
CA ALA A 766 1.16 -19.73 24.35
C ALA A 766 0.42 -20.94 24.95
N ASP A 767 -0.08 -20.82 26.16
CA ASP A 767 -0.89 -21.83 26.87
C ASP A 767 -2.29 -21.31 27.22
N SER A 768 -2.57 -20.05 26.91
CA SER A 768 -3.86 -19.41 27.03
C SER A 768 -3.93 -18.19 26.09
N SER A 769 -4.99 -18.07 25.27
CA SER A 769 -5.26 -16.84 24.51
C SER A 769 -6.31 -15.98 25.22
N THR A 770 -5.83 -14.96 25.93
CA THR A 770 -6.64 -14.13 26.85
C THR A 770 -7.08 -12.78 26.25
N LEU A 771 -6.55 -12.41 25.08
CA LEU A 771 -6.82 -11.14 24.40
C LEU A 771 -7.48 -11.35 23.04
N THR A 772 -8.62 -10.72 22.81
CA THR A 772 -9.22 -10.62 21.47
C THR A 772 -8.41 -9.60 20.66
N ASN A 773 -8.05 -9.95 19.43
CA ASN A 773 -7.41 -9.02 18.51
C ASN A 773 -8.45 -7.98 18.07
N SER A 774 -8.19 -6.71 18.39
CA SER A 774 -9.07 -5.59 18.04
C SER A 774 -8.45 -4.63 17.02
N LEU A 775 -7.31 -5.00 16.42
CA LEU A 775 -6.65 -4.16 15.42
C LEU A 775 -7.52 -4.10 14.16
N GLY A 776 -7.95 -2.90 13.77
CA GLY A 776 -8.89 -2.68 12.65
C GLY A 776 -8.41 -3.28 11.35
N GLY A 777 -7.19 -2.91 10.95
CA GLY A 777 -6.54 -3.40 9.73
C GLY A 777 -6.07 -4.86 9.70
N SER A 778 -6.32 -5.67 10.74
CA SER A 778 -5.86 -7.06 10.78
C SER A 778 -6.93 -8.04 10.33
N GLU A 779 -6.57 -9.02 9.50
CA GLU A 779 -7.47 -10.14 9.17
C GLU A 779 -7.89 -10.93 10.43
N LYS A 780 -7.02 -10.97 11.44
CA LYS A 780 -7.23 -11.72 12.68
C LYS A 780 -8.14 -10.99 13.67
N ASN A 781 -8.65 -9.81 13.32
CA ASN A 781 -9.58 -9.02 14.14
C ASN A 781 -10.77 -9.85 14.67
N GLY A 782 -11.23 -9.65 15.89
CA GLY A 782 -12.33 -10.42 16.49
C GLY A 782 -12.02 -11.89 16.80
N THR A 783 -10.83 -12.40 16.43
CA THR A 783 -10.32 -13.70 16.90
C THR A 783 -9.48 -13.50 18.16
N LYS A 784 -9.01 -14.60 18.75
CA LYS A 784 -8.03 -14.57 19.85
C LYS A 784 -6.58 -14.77 19.38
N MET A 785 -6.33 -14.73 18.07
CA MET A 785 -4.99 -14.86 17.54
C MET A 785 -4.15 -13.63 17.87
N GLN A 786 -2.99 -13.88 18.48
CA GLN A 786 -1.97 -12.89 18.76
C GLN A 786 -0.62 -13.42 18.30
N ARG A 787 0.32 -12.55 17.95
CA ARG A 787 1.65 -12.97 17.50
C ARG A 787 2.46 -13.51 18.68
N MET A 788 2.99 -14.72 18.56
CA MET A 788 4.09 -15.20 19.41
C MET A 788 5.41 -15.09 18.64
N LYS A 789 6.51 -14.75 19.34
CA LYS A 789 7.81 -14.47 18.73
C LYS A 789 8.95 -15.08 19.54
N VAL A 790 9.96 -15.59 18.84
CA VAL A 790 11.22 -16.02 19.46
C VAL A 790 12.42 -15.52 18.65
N LEU A 791 13.46 -15.07 19.37
CA LEU A 791 14.74 -14.70 18.76
C LEU A 791 15.71 -15.89 18.78
N PHE A 792 16.34 -16.16 17.65
CA PHE A 792 17.36 -17.20 17.51
C PHE A 792 18.57 -16.68 16.75
N ASP A 793 19.73 -17.29 17.01
CA ASP A 793 21.01 -16.88 16.42
C ASP A 793 21.51 -17.96 15.46
N VAL A 794 21.78 -17.57 14.22
CA VAL A 794 22.42 -18.43 13.23
C VAL A 794 23.93 -18.34 13.43
N PRO A 795 24.63 -19.43 13.82
CA PRO A 795 26.07 -19.38 14.08
C PRO A 795 26.89 -19.05 12.83
N ALA A 796 28.12 -18.57 13.03
CA ALA A 796 29.06 -18.34 11.95
C ALA A 796 29.32 -19.63 11.15
N GLY A 797 29.31 -19.52 9.81
CA GLY A 797 29.49 -20.67 8.91
C GLY A 797 28.25 -21.53 8.70
N GLN A 798 27.14 -21.22 9.37
CA GLN A 798 25.85 -21.93 9.23
C GLN A 798 24.86 -21.09 8.41
N SER A 799 23.91 -21.77 7.77
CA SER A 799 22.92 -21.12 6.89
C SER A 799 21.53 -21.76 6.95
N ALA A 800 21.27 -22.59 7.96
CA ALA A 800 20.09 -23.41 8.05
C ALA A 800 19.58 -23.48 9.49
N ALA A 801 18.26 -23.63 9.66
CA ALA A 801 17.60 -23.84 10.94
C ALA A 801 16.32 -24.68 10.75
N THR A 802 15.92 -25.47 11.74
CA THR A 802 14.64 -26.19 11.70
C THR A 802 13.60 -25.41 12.50
N LEU A 803 12.51 -24.98 11.85
CA LEU A 803 11.36 -24.38 12.51
C LEU A 803 10.31 -25.46 12.79
N LYS A 804 9.74 -25.46 13.99
CA LYS A 804 8.71 -26.40 14.44
C LYS A 804 7.58 -25.67 15.14
N LEU A 805 6.34 -26.01 14.77
CA LEU A 805 5.12 -25.62 15.46
C LEU A 805 4.51 -26.89 16.07
N SER A 806 4.11 -26.85 17.34
CA SER A 806 3.48 -28.01 18.00
C SER A 806 2.44 -27.62 19.02
N ALA A 807 1.49 -28.51 19.29
CA ALA A 807 0.55 -28.38 20.40
C ALA A 807 0.67 -29.55 21.37
N ALA A 808 0.51 -29.28 22.67
CA ALA A 808 0.34 -30.30 23.69
C ALA A 808 -1.01 -31.01 23.55
N SER A 809 -1.15 -32.19 24.16
CA SER A 809 -2.46 -32.82 24.30
C SER A 809 -3.35 -32.01 25.24
N GLY A 810 -4.61 -31.77 24.85
CA GLY A 810 -5.55 -30.95 25.63
C GLY A 810 -6.85 -30.70 24.88
N SER A 811 -7.86 -30.12 25.55
CA SER A 811 -9.16 -29.82 24.95
C SER A 811 -9.12 -28.60 24.02
N GLY A 812 -10.08 -28.52 23.09
CA GLY A 812 -10.23 -27.42 22.13
C GLY A 812 -9.19 -27.45 20.99
N THR A 813 -9.37 -26.63 19.97
CA THR A 813 -8.49 -26.55 18.79
C THR A 813 -7.49 -25.41 18.94
N VAL A 814 -6.22 -25.64 18.60
CA VAL A 814 -5.24 -24.56 18.42
C VAL A 814 -5.25 -24.12 16.97
N TYR A 815 -5.17 -22.82 16.74
CA TYR A 815 -5.07 -22.21 15.41
C TYR A 815 -3.75 -21.45 15.30
N LEU A 816 -3.03 -21.64 14.20
CA LEU A 816 -1.80 -20.93 13.87
C LEU A 816 -1.83 -20.41 12.43
N ASP A 817 -1.23 -19.25 12.18
CA ASP A 817 -1.19 -18.66 10.84
C ASP A 817 -0.03 -17.65 10.65
N ASP A 818 0.29 -17.34 9.40
CA ASP A 818 1.33 -16.41 8.91
C ASP A 818 2.68 -16.56 9.64
N VAL A 819 3.35 -17.69 9.38
CA VAL A 819 4.71 -17.93 9.89
C VAL A 819 5.69 -16.99 9.21
N ARG A 820 6.40 -16.17 10.00
CA ARG A 820 7.36 -15.18 9.48
C ARG A 820 8.73 -15.36 10.12
N VAL A 821 9.78 -15.29 9.31
CA VAL A 821 11.18 -15.30 9.76
C VAL A 821 11.92 -14.12 9.13
N VAL A 822 12.40 -13.19 9.95
CA VAL A 822 13.08 -11.97 9.50
C VAL A 822 14.34 -11.70 10.30
N ARG A 823 15.29 -10.98 9.70
CA ARG A 823 16.47 -10.50 10.41
C ARG A 823 16.05 -9.53 11.50
N SER A 824 16.66 -9.63 12.68
CA SER A 824 16.38 -8.78 13.84
C SER A 824 17.65 -8.61 14.69
N ALA A 825 17.53 -8.01 15.86
CA ALA A 825 18.60 -7.86 16.83
C ALA A 825 18.04 -7.99 18.26
N ARG A 826 18.90 -8.39 19.21
CA ARG A 826 18.55 -8.47 20.63
C ARG A 826 18.79 -7.12 21.29
N THR A 827 17.81 -6.62 22.04
CA THR A 827 18.04 -5.54 23.01
C THR A 827 18.95 -6.06 24.13
N PRO A 828 20.04 -5.35 24.49
CA PRO A 828 20.92 -5.76 25.58
C PRO A 828 20.21 -5.76 26.94
N LEU A 829 20.34 -6.86 27.70
CA LEU A 829 19.69 -7.02 29.01
C LEU A 829 20.21 -6.07 30.09
N ASN A 830 21.47 -5.61 29.99
CA ASN A 830 22.08 -4.65 30.93
C ASN A 830 21.94 -5.01 32.43
N GLY A 831 21.90 -6.30 32.77
CA GLY A 831 21.76 -6.79 34.14
C GLY A 831 20.32 -7.02 34.60
N HIS A 832 19.33 -6.69 33.76
CA HIS A 832 17.91 -6.97 34.00
C HIS A 832 17.51 -8.36 33.47
N TRP A 833 16.36 -8.85 33.93
CA TRP A 833 15.81 -10.13 33.45
C TRP A 833 15.20 -10.02 32.04
N PHE A 834 14.58 -8.89 31.72
CA PHE A 834 14.07 -8.57 30.38
C PHE A 834 14.23 -7.08 30.10
N THR A 835 14.51 -6.73 28.84
CA THR A 835 14.59 -5.34 28.37
C THR A 835 13.97 -5.15 26.99
N GLU A 836 13.38 -3.98 26.74
CA GLU A 836 12.94 -3.51 25.42
C GLU A 836 13.18 -1.99 25.32
N ASP A 837 13.97 -1.58 24.33
CA ASP A 837 14.32 -0.19 24.00
C ASP A 837 13.67 0.28 22.67
N PHE A 838 12.83 -0.55 22.05
CA PHE A 838 12.09 -0.29 20.81
C PHE A 838 12.92 -0.04 19.55
N GLU A 839 14.25 -0.09 19.64
CA GLU A 839 15.16 0.16 18.51
C GLU A 839 15.15 -0.96 17.46
N ASN A 840 14.75 -2.17 17.86
CA ASN A 840 14.89 -3.38 17.04
C ASN A 840 13.57 -4.11 16.78
N VAL A 841 12.44 -3.40 16.90
CA VAL A 841 11.10 -3.97 16.70
C VAL A 841 10.90 -4.39 15.25
N ASP A 842 10.71 -5.69 15.03
CA ASP A 842 10.50 -6.28 13.69
C ASP A 842 9.06 -6.13 13.18
N ALA A 843 8.09 -6.06 14.10
CA ALA A 843 6.69 -5.77 13.85
C ALA A 843 5.94 -5.56 15.19
N GLY A 844 4.87 -4.75 15.19
CA GLY A 844 4.08 -4.46 16.38
C GLY A 844 4.80 -3.50 17.33
N TRP A 845 4.60 -3.68 18.64
CA TRP A 845 5.04 -2.76 19.69
C TRP A 845 5.92 -3.45 20.74
N GLY A 846 6.95 -4.18 20.30
CA GLY A 846 7.82 -4.95 21.19
C GLY A 846 7.06 -6.11 21.88
N PRO A 847 7.03 -6.18 23.22
CA PRO A 847 6.31 -7.22 23.95
C PRO A 847 4.79 -6.96 24.04
N PHE A 848 4.31 -5.81 23.57
CA PHE A 848 2.93 -5.37 23.76
C PHE A 848 2.02 -5.72 22.57
N ALA A 849 0.80 -6.16 22.89
CA ALA A 849 -0.30 -6.34 21.96
C ALA A 849 -1.37 -5.25 22.18
N PHE A 850 -2.08 -4.89 21.11
CA PHE A 850 -3.12 -3.86 21.16
C PHE A 850 -4.28 -4.27 22.09
N GLY A 851 -4.61 -3.40 23.05
CA GLY A 851 -5.56 -3.67 24.13
C GLY A 851 -7.02 -3.38 23.80
N GLY A 852 -7.32 -2.77 22.64
CA GLY A 852 -8.69 -2.45 22.21
C GLY A 852 -9.22 -1.10 22.69
N ALA A 853 -8.33 -0.13 22.96
CA ALA A 853 -8.71 1.26 23.18
C ALA A 853 -9.59 1.77 22.02
N GLY A 854 -10.70 2.43 22.38
CA GLY A 854 -11.70 2.88 21.40
C GLY A 854 -12.66 1.82 20.87
N GLY A 855 -12.53 0.55 21.27
CA GLY A 855 -13.50 -0.50 20.95
C GLY A 855 -12.95 -1.65 20.11
N ALA A 856 -13.85 -2.36 19.43
CA ALA A 856 -13.50 -3.46 18.54
C ALA A 856 -13.23 -2.94 17.12
N ALA A 857 -12.11 -3.33 16.52
CA ALA A 857 -11.72 -2.97 15.16
C ALA A 857 -11.40 -1.48 14.96
N THR A 858 -10.48 -0.97 15.77
CA THR A 858 -9.95 0.40 15.63
C THR A 858 -8.55 0.39 15.03
N ASP A 859 -8.27 1.40 14.20
CA ASP A 859 -6.91 1.75 13.83
C ASP A 859 -6.31 2.54 15.02
N PRO A 860 -5.33 1.98 15.75
CA PRO A 860 -4.86 2.55 17.00
C PRO A 860 -4.15 3.88 16.80
N ARG A 861 -4.13 4.73 17.82
CA ARG A 861 -3.32 5.97 17.85
C ARG A 861 -1.99 5.73 18.57
N THR A 862 -1.49 4.50 18.50
CA THR A 862 -0.25 4.07 19.16
C THR A 862 0.66 3.41 18.15
N HIS A 863 1.95 3.79 18.14
CA HIS A 863 2.94 3.23 17.21
C HIS A 863 4.37 3.37 17.74
N ILE A 864 5.34 2.79 17.02
CA ILE A 864 6.77 3.05 17.24
C ILE A 864 7.12 4.39 16.59
N ALA A 865 7.20 5.44 17.41
CA ALA A 865 7.58 6.76 16.95
C ALA A 865 9.09 6.83 16.67
N GLN A 866 9.47 7.62 15.68
CA GLN A 866 10.87 7.77 15.24
C GLN A 866 11.35 9.20 15.48
N ARG A 867 12.63 9.35 15.82
CA ARG A 867 13.22 10.64 16.14
C ARG A 867 13.54 11.44 14.87
N ASN A 868 13.04 12.68 14.81
CA ASN A 868 13.48 13.72 13.89
C ASN A 868 13.57 15.07 14.61
N ALA A 869 14.65 15.26 15.38
CA ALA A 869 14.84 16.46 16.19
C ALA A 869 15.17 17.70 15.31
N PRO A 870 14.63 18.88 15.64
CA PRO A 870 13.85 19.19 16.84
C PRO A 870 12.34 18.91 16.72
N TYR A 871 11.86 18.51 15.54
CA TYR A 871 10.43 18.52 15.20
C TYR A 871 9.58 17.49 15.97
N THR A 872 10.16 16.34 16.30
CA THR A 872 9.50 15.29 17.09
C THR A 872 9.67 15.48 18.60
N GLN A 873 10.40 16.51 19.04
CA GLN A 873 10.76 16.71 20.44
C GLN A 873 9.94 17.83 21.09
N ALA A 874 9.84 17.80 22.43
CA ALA A 874 9.12 18.76 23.23
C ALA A 874 9.60 20.20 22.93
N GLY A 875 8.65 21.14 22.94
CA GLY A 875 8.89 22.55 22.70
C GLY A 875 8.79 22.98 21.23
N TRP A 876 8.94 22.07 20.26
CA TRP A 876 8.64 22.40 18.87
C TRP A 876 7.13 22.47 18.66
N SER A 877 6.64 23.56 18.04
CA SER A 877 5.20 23.79 17.75
C SER A 877 4.24 23.63 18.95
N GLY A 878 4.72 23.83 20.18
CA GLY A 878 3.90 23.70 21.39
C GLY A 878 3.76 22.26 21.93
N LYS A 879 4.48 21.30 21.34
CA LYS A 879 4.53 19.90 21.76
C LYS A 879 4.95 19.78 23.23
N LEU A 880 4.20 19.00 24.01
CA LEU A 880 4.37 18.94 25.47
C LEU A 880 5.41 17.92 25.94
N VAL A 881 5.65 16.89 25.14
CA VAL A 881 6.52 15.73 25.44
C VAL A 881 7.37 15.38 24.22
N ASP A 882 8.48 14.68 24.43
CA ASP A 882 9.28 14.11 23.33
C ASP A 882 8.54 12.93 22.68
N ASP A 883 8.58 12.76 21.34
CA ASP A 883 8.05 11.53 20.72
C ASP A 883 8.97 10.34 21.01
N VAL A 884 10.27 10.64 21.14
CA VAL A 884 11.32 9.66 21.38
C VAL A 884 12.20 10.11 22.55
N ILE A 885 12.20 9.32 23.63
CA ILE A 885 12.94 9.59 24.87
C ILE A 885 14.44 9.28 24.68
N SER A 886 14.76 8.05 24.31
CA SER A 886 16.12 7.54 24.15
C SER A 886 16.32 7.01 22.72
N GLY A 887 17.58 6.82 22.30
CA GLY A 887 17.88 6.25 20.98
C GLY A 887 17.24 6.98 19.77
N GLN A 888 16.62 6.21 18.88
CA GLN A 888 15.91 6.66 17.67
C GLN A 888 14.42 6.31 17.70
N ASN A 889 13.97 5.43 18.60
CA ASN A 889 12.60 4.94 18.62
C ASN A 889 12.04 4.91 20.05
N SER A 890 10.75 5.19 20.21
CA SER A 890 10.02 4.91 21.46
C SER A 890 8.59 4.45 21.16
N LEU A 891 7.90 3.89 22.13
CA LEU A 891 6.48 3.55 21.99
C LEU A 891 5.62 4.78 22.36
N LYS A 892 4.97 5.38 21.37
CA LYS A 892 4.11 6.55 21.53
C LYS A 892 2.64 6.17 21.44
N SER A 893 1.84 6.64 22.41
CA SER A 893 0.38 6.70 22.34
C SER A 893 -0.06 8.15 22.22
N HIS A 894 -0.46 8.55 21.00
CA HIS A 894 -0.86 9.91 20.67
C HIS A 894 -2.35 10.11 20.92
N GLU A 895 -2.70 10.94 21.91
CA GLU A 895 -4.10 11.23 22.28
C GLU A 895 -5.05 10.02 22.25
N GLU A 896 -4.55 8.87 22.69
CA GLU A 896 -5.22 7.60 22.44
C GLU A 896 -6.64 7.56 23.03
N ARG A 897 -7.50 6.75 22.42
CA ARG A 897 -8.89 6.58 22.89
C ARG A 897 -8.94 5.95 24.27
N GLN A 898 -10.03 6.23 24.99
CA GLN A 898 -10.29 5.62 26.29
C GLN A 898 -10.26 4.09 26.22
N GLY A 899 -9.64 3.45 27.20
CA GLY A 899 -9.59 1.99 27.33
C GLY A 899 -8.18 1.46 27.54
N LEU A 900 -8.04 0.12 27.54
CA LEU A 900 -6.74 -0.53 27.58
C LEU A 900 -6.03 -0.29 26.25
N VAL A 901 -4.93 0.45 26.27
CA VAL A 901 -4.18 0.84 25.06
C VAL A 901 -3.39 -0.36 24.56
N TYR A 902 -2.58 -0.95 25.43
CA TYR A 902 -1.85 -2.17 25.14
C TYR A 902 -1.53 -2.94 26.41
N ARG A 903 -1.22 -4.24 26.25
CA ARG A 903 -0.69 -5.10 27.31
C ARG A 903 0.24 -6.17 26.76
N THR A 904 1.11 -6.70 27.61
CA THR A 904 1.87 -7.91 27.32
C THR A 904 0.97 -9.14 27.35
N LEU A 905 1.49 -10.25 26.81
CA LEU A 905 0.86 -11.57 26.84
C LEU A 905 1.87 -12.60 27.35
N PRO A 906 1.43 -13.73 27.93
CA PRO A 906 2.37 -14.77 28.38
C PRO A 906 3.31 -15.29 27.27
N GLN A 907 2.89 -15.26 26.00
CA GLN A 907 3.74 -15.62 24.86
C GLN A 907 4.67 -14.50 24.37
N THR A 908 4.59 -13.27 24.91
CA THR A 908 5.50 -12.17 24.58
C THR A 908 6.36 -11.76 25.78
N LEU A 909 5.83 -11.84 27.00
CA LEU A 909 6.52 -11.65 28.26
C LEU A 909 5.86 -12.53 29.35
N ARG A 910 6.48 -13.66 29.67
CA ARG A 910 5.93 -14.62 30.64
C ARG A 910 6.27 -14.25 32.08
N LEU A 911 5.28 -13.81 32.83
CA LEU A 911 5.40 -13.53 34.26
C LEU A 911 4.89 -14.73 35.08
N THR A 912 5.81 -15.55 35.57
CA THR A 912 5.50 -16.79 36.29
C THR A 912 4.70 -16.52 37.57
N PRO A 913 3.54 -17.20 37.77
CA PRO A 913 2.71 -17.04 38.96
C PRO A 913 3.47 -17.28 40.27
N GLY A 914 3.17 -16.48 41.31
CA GLY A 914 3.80 -16.56 42.63
C GLY A 914 5.15 -15.85 42.75
N ARG A 915 5.75 -15.41 41.64
CA ARG A 915 6.97 -14.60 41.63
C ARG A 915 6.64 -13.11 41.64
N SER A 916 7.48 -12.33 42.28
CA SER A 916 7.41 -10.86 42.26
C SER A 916 8.30 -10.31 41.18
N TYR A 917 7.87 -9.24 40.51
CA TYR A 917 8.62 -8.57 39.47
C TYR A 917 8.68 -7.08 39.76
N LYS A 918 9.83 -6.47 39.48
CA LYS A 918 10.00 -5.02 39.44
C LYS A 918 10.03 -4.59 37.98
N VAL A 919 9.12 -3.70 37.63
CA VAL A 919 9.01 -3.06 36.32
C VAL A 919 9.60 -1.65 36.44
N THR A 920 10.49 -1.29 35.53
CA THR A 920 11.05 0.06 35.40
C THR A 920 11.01 0.47 33.93
N PHE A 921 10.71 1.73 33.62
CA PHE A 921 10.80 2.29 32.27
C PHE A 921 10.93 3.82 32.32
N GLY A 922 11.48 4.41 31.27
CA GLY A 922 11.38 5.84 31.01
C GLY A 922 10.01 6.18 30.45
N TYR A 923 9.41 7.28 30.90
CA TYR A 923 8.17 7.78 30.32
C TYR A 923 8.09 9.30 30.30
N GLU A 924 7.25 9.77 29.38
CA GLU A 924 6.68 11.10 29.39
C GLU A 924 5.15 11.01 29.26
N ASN A 925 4.45 11.95 29.87
CA ASN A 925 3.00 12.00 29.92
C ASN A 925 2.53 13.46 29.99
N GLY A 926 1.73 13.88 29.01
CA GLY A 926 1.29 15.27 28.87
C GLY A 926 0.51 15.79 30.09
N PHE A 927 -0.33 14.95 30.70
CA PHE A 927 -1.23 15.32 31.80
C PHE A 927 -1.41 14.22 32.85
N SER A 928 -1.49 14.63 34.12
CA SER A 928 -1.85 13.74 35.21
C SER A 928 -3.29 13.24 35.06
N GLY A 929 -3.51 11.95 35.28
CA GLY A 929 -4.84 11.34 35.24
C GLY A 929 -5.29 10.86 33.86
N ASP A 930 -4.53 11.13 32.80
CA ASP A 930 -4.84 10.63 31.45
C ASP A 930 -4.50 9.15 31.27
N TYR A 931 -3.38 8.70 31.85
CA TYR A 931 -2.90 7.33 31.70
C TYR A 931 -2.65 6.64 33.04
N GLN A 932 -2.80 5.33 33.02
CA GLN A 932 -2.52 4.44 34.15
C GLN A 932 -1.68 3.26 33.68
N PHE A 933 -0.68 2.90 34.49
CA PHE A 933 0.01 1.62 34.38
C PHE A 933 -0.83 0.54 35.05
N ILE A 934 -1.03 -0.58 34.34
CA ILE A 934 -1.86 -1.70 34.80
C ILE A 934 -0.98 -2.93 35.02
N THR A 935 -1.15 -3.58 36.17
CA THR A 935 -0.71 -4.97 36.39
C THR A 935 -1.95 -5.86 36.46
N GLY A 936 -2.07 -6.82 35.56
CA GLY A 936 -3.19 -7.76 35.51
C GLY A 936 -2.79 -9.19 35.86
N SER A 937 -3.76 -9.99 36.32
CA SER A 937 -3.63 -11.43 36.55
C SER A 937 -5.02 -12.06 36.45
N GLY A 938 -5.23 -12.90 35.43
CA GLY A 938 -6.56 -13.39 35.06
C GLY A 938 -7.53 -12.23 34.81
N SER A 939 -8.64 -12.19 35.57
CA SER A 939 -9.64 -11.12 35.52
C SER A 939 -9.38 -9.95 36.46
N THR A 940 -8.31 -10.01 37.28
CA THR A 940 -7.99 -8.97 38.26
C THR A 940 -6.98 -8.00 37.68
N GLU A 941 -7.19 -6.71 37.92
CA GLU A 941 -6.29 -5.64 37.51
C GLU A 941 -6.02 -4.69 38.68
N THR A 942 -4.79 -4.19 38.75
CA THR A 942 -4.40 -3.09 39.64
C THR A 942 -3.89 -1.94 38.79
N ALA A 943 -4.52 -0.76 38.94
CA ALA A 943 -4.12 0.45 38.25
C ALA A 943 -3.23 1.33 39.14
N THR A 944 -2.17 1.87 38.55
CA THR A 944 -1.29 2.87 39.17
C THR A 944 -1.31 4.11 38.28
N ALA A 945 -1.61 5.28 38.83
CA ALA A 945 -1.62 6.53 38.07
C ALA A 945 -0.23 6.84 37.50
N LEU A 946 -0.17 7.25 36.24
CA LEU A 946 1.00 7.86 35.64
C LEU A 946 0.81 9.38 35.75
N ASN A 947 1.68 10.03 36.52
CA ASN A 947 1.61 11.47 36.73
C ASN A 947 2.07 12.21 35.46
N GLN A 948 1.79 13.50 35.37
CA GLN A 948 2.39 14.35 34.36
C GLN A 948 3.91 14.32 34.46
N ALA A 949 4.58 14.14 33.32
CA ALA A 949 6.03 14.16 33.17
C ALA A 949 6.37 14.69 31.77
N ARG A 950 6.85 15.93 31.65
CA ARG A 950 7.17 16.60 30.37
C ARG A 950 8.67 16.61 30.04
N THR A 951 9.38 15.75 30.74
CA THR A 951 10.81 15.46 30.57
C THR A 951 10.98 14.00 30.97
N PRO A 952 11.99 13.29 30.44
CA PRO A 952 12.16 11.86 30.70
C PRO A 952 12.14 11.56 32.20
N THR A 953 11.18 10.73 32.62
CA THR A 953 10.99 10.38 34.03
C THR A 953 10.94 8.86 34.18
N THR A 954 11.55 8.33 35.24
CA THR A 954 11.54 6.88 35.49
C THR A 954 10.30 6.48 36.28
N PHE A 955 9.54 5.52 35.77
CA PHE A 955 8.50 4.83 36.52
C PHE A 955 9.08 3.56 37.17
N THR A 956 8.58 3.16 38.34
CA THR A 956 8.91 1.86 38.96
C THR A 956 7.72 1.27 39.70
N LYS A 957 7.47 -0.02 39.50
CA LYS A 957 6.41 -0.77 40.20
C LYS A 957 6.85 -2.19 40.50
N THR A 958 6.67 -2.62 41.74
CA THR A 958 6.76 -4.04 42.11
C THR A 958 5.38 -4.65 42.28
N PHE A 959 5.19 -5.87 41.78
CA PHE A 959 3.96 -6.65 41.98
C PHE A 959 4.26 -8.15 41.97
N THR A 960 3.35 -8.96 42.53
CA THR A 960 3.42 -10.42 42.45
C THR A 960 2.51 -10.91 41.34
N ALA A 961 3.07 -11.68 40.41
CA ALA A 961 2.33 -12.25 39.30
C ALA A 961 1.35 -13.33 39.78
N GLY A 962 0.10 -13.28 39.32
CA GLY A 962 -0.84 -14.39 39.38
C GLY A 962 -0.85 -15.17 38.06
N THR A 963 -1.87 -16.02 37.88
CA THR A 963 -2.10 -16.74 36.62
C THR A 963 -2.32 -15.77 35.45
N ASP A 964 -1.71 -16.06 34.30
CA ASP A 964 -1.77 -15.23 33.08
C ASP A 964 -1.45 -13.75 33.35
N ALA A 965 -0.48 -13.48 34.21
CA ALA A 965 -0.12 -12.11 34.57
C ALA A 965 0.41 -11.31 33.38
N TRP A 966 0.08 -10.03 33.35
CA TRP A 966 0.46 -9.11 32.27
C TRP A 966 0.65 -7.68 32.81
N ILE A 967 1.37 -6.87 32.05
CA ILE A 967 1.51 -5.43 32.31
C ILE A 967 1.04 -4.63 31.09
N GLY A 968 0.58 -3.41 31.29
CA GLY A 968 0.08 -2.59 30.18
C GLY A 968 -0.24 -1.16 30.57
N VAL A 969 -0.77 -0.41 29.61
CA VAL A 969 -1.16 0.99 29.79
C VAL A 969 -2.63 1.16 29.41
N ARG A 970 -3.35 1.95 30.20
CA ARG A 970 -4.75 2.31 29.99
C ARG A 970 -4.88 3.82 29.87
N LYS A 971 -5.61 4.28 28.86
CA LYS A 971 -6.14 5.65 28.79
C LYS A 971 -7.42 5.72 29.63
N VAL A 972 -7.48 6.69 30.53
CA VAL A 972 -8.60 6.92 31.44
C VAL A 972 -9.57 7.95 30.88
N THR A 973 -9.07 9.01 30.26
CA THR A 973 -9.87 10.11 29.73
C THR A 973 -10.40 9.79 28.33
N GLY A 974 -11.47 10.47 27.94
CA GLY A 974 -12.04 10.35 26.59
C GLY A 974 -11.15 11.01 25.53
N GLU A 975 -11.32 10.60 24.28
CA GLU A 975 -10.70 11.27 23.11
C GLU A 975 -11.04 12.78 23.13
N GLY A 976 -10.06 13.64 22.86
CA GLY A 976 -10.21 15.11 22.87
C GLY A 976 -10.33 15.77 24.25
N SER A 977 -10.04 15.06 25.35
CA SER A 977 -10.09 15.65 26.70
C SER A 977 -9.02 16.73 26.92
N HIS A 978 -7.83 16.53 26.36
CA HIS A 978 -6.75 17.51 26.32
C HIS A 978 -6.10 17.44 24.93
N ASN A 979 -5.56 18.56 24.47
CA ASN A 979 -4.65 18.60 23.32
C ASN A 979 -3.23 18.24 23.79
N GLU A 980 -2.47 17.49 22.99
CA GLU A 980 -1.17 16.89 23.33
C GLU A 980 -1.26 15.94 24.53
N ALA A 981 -2.34 15.16 24.60
CA ALA A 981 -2.60 14.16 25.63
C ALA A 981 -1.82 12.85 25.41
N ASP A 982 -0.52 12.99 25.17
CA ASP A 982 0.37 11.91 24.73
C ASP A 982 1.02 11.17 25.90
N PHE A 983 1.28 9.88 25.68
CA PHE A 983 2.07 9.03 26.58
C PHE A 983 3.15 8.28 25.82
N ILE A 984 4.40 8.43 26.26
CA ILE A 984 5.58 7.86 25.62
C ILE A 984 6.22 6.91 26.62
N LEU A 985 6.58 5.71 26.18
CA LEU A 985 7.28 4.70 26.96
C LEU A 985 8.56 4.29 26.24
N ASP A 986 9.64 4.21 26.99
CA ASP A 986 10.95 3.78 26.50
C ASP A 986 11.77 3.05 27.59
N ASP A 987 12.83 2.37 27.21
CA ASP A 987 13.78 1.68 28.10
C ASP A 987 13.09 0.77 29.13
N LEU A 988 12.16 -0.08 28.68
CA LEU A 988 11.46 -1.02 29.55
C LEU A 988 12.45 -2.06 30.10
N ALA A 989 12.49 -2.19 31.42
CA ALA A 989 13.29 -3.18 32.14
C ALA A 989 12.43 -3.92 33.17
N ILE A 990 12.59 -5.23 33.24
CA ILE A 990 11.94 -6.10 34.23
C ILE A 990 13.02 -6.85 35.01
N ASP A 991 12.93 -6.82 36.33
CA ASP A 991 13.71 -7.66 37.23
C ASP A 991 12.78 -8.70 37.87
N ASP A 992 13.12 -9.98 37.77
CA ASP A 992 12.47 -11.05 38.50
C ASP A 992 13.00 -11.08 39.93
N LEU A 993 12.13 -10.77 40.90
CA LEU A 993 12.46 -10.67 42.33
C LEU A 993 12.28 -11.98 43.11
N GLY A 994 12.00 -13.10 42.43
CA GLY A 994 11.77 -14.38 43.09
C GLY A 994 10.42 -14.47 43.83
N THR A 995 10.23 -15.53 44.61
CA THR A 995 8.98 -15.77 45.35
C THR A 995 8.87 -14.87 46.58
N GLY A 996 7.79 -14.09 46.71
CA GLY A 996 7.48 -13.32 47.92
C GLY A 996 8.21 -11.97 48.08
N GLY A 997 8.87 -11.46 47.04
CA GLY A 997 9.23 -10.04 46.93
C GLY A 997 10.37 -9.53 47.81
N GLY A 998 11.35 -10.37 48.18
CA GLY A 998 12.52 -9.89 48.93
C GLY A 998 13.57 -10.93 49.32
N GLY A 999 13.59 -12.09 48.69
CA GLY A 999 14.65 -13.10 48.88
C GLY A 999 15.40 -13.31 47.58
N GLU A 1000 16.71 -13.54 47.70
CA GLU A 1000 17.63 -14.12 46.70
C GLU A 1000 17.07 -14.33 45.27
N LEU A 1001 17.63 -13.59 44.31
CA LEU A 1001 17.32 -13.70 42.89
C LEU A 1001 18.17 -14.78 42.25
N LEU A 1002 17.64 -15.49 41.25
CA LEU A 1002 18.45 -16.44 40.49
C LEU A 1002 19.03 -15.76 39.25
N VAL A 1003 20.31 -15.96 38.97
CA VAL A 1003 20.87 -15.68 37.65
C VAL A 1003 20.17 -16.62 36.66
N PRO A 1004 19.54 -16.11 35.59
CA PRO A 1004 18.89 -16.97 34.61
C PRO A 1004 19.88 -17.95 33.97
N GLN A 1005 19.57 -19.25 33.97
CA GLN A 1005 20.44 -20.27 33.35
C GLN A 1005 20.74 -19.99 31.88
N THR A 1006 19.80 -19.37 31.16
CA THR A 1006 19.97 -18.95 29.76
C THR A 1006 21.04 -17.87 29.55
N GLN A 1007 21.42 -17.15 30.60
CA GLN A 1007 22.52 -16.19 30.59
C GLN A 1007 23.85 -16.80 31.06
N MET A 1008 23.77 -17.93 31.76
CA MET A 1008 24.95 -18.65 32.23
C MET A 1008 25.55 -19.52 31.13
N SER A 1009 26.86 -19.73 31.17
CA SER A 1009 27.54 -20.69 30.31
C SER A 1009 28.60 -21.47 31.07
N ILE A 1010 28.88 -22.70 30.63
CA ILE A 1010 29.99 -23.48 31.19
C ILE A 1010 31.30 -22.88 30.70
N LYS A 1011 32.05 -22.28 31.62
CA LYS A 1011 33.37 -21.69 31.34
C LYS A 1011 34.45 -22.76 31.27
N ALA A 1012 34.42 -23.71 32.22
CA ALA A 1012 35.38 -24.79 32.32
C ALA A 1012 34.81 -25.93 33.17
N VAL A 1013 35.27 -27.15 32.89
CA VAL A 1013 35.04 -28.35 33.70
C VAL A 1013 36.32 -29.17 33.71
N ASP A 1014 36.64 -29.86 34.80
CA ASP A 1014 37.86 -30.68 34.91
C ASP A 1014 37.75 -31.98 34.10
N SER A 1015 36.57 -32.62 34.11
CA SER A 1015 36.28 -33.82 33.33
C SER A 1015 34.78 -33.99 33.08
N GLN A 1016 34.42 -34.74 32.05
CA GLN A 1016 33.03 -35.11 31.75
C GLN A 1016 32.96 -36.45 31.02
N GLU A 1017 31.99 -37.29 31.37
CA GLU A 1017 31.70 -38.56 30.72
C GLU A 1017 30.77 -38.32 29.53
N THR A 1018 31.25 -38.59 28.32
CA THR A 1018 30.47 -38.45 27.08
C THR A 1018 30.55 -39.68 26.19
N ALA A 1019 31.24 -40.73 26.63
CA ALA A 1019 31.46 -41.96 25.85
C ALA A 1019 30.58 -43.11 26.34
N GLY A 1020 30.49 -43.31 27.67
CA GLY A 1020 29.66 -44.33 28.31
C GLY A 1020 28.22 -43.89 28.59
N GLU A 1021 27.97 -42.59 28.73
CA GLU A 1021 26.65 -41.97 28.91
C GLU A 1021 26.66 -40.50 28.46
N ASN A 1022 25.50 -39.82 28.42
CA ASN A 1022 25.43 -38.36 28.21
C ASN A 1022 25.62 -37.62 29.54
N GLY A 1023 26.85 -37.54 30.02
CA GLY A 1023 27.27 -36.83 31.23
C GLY A 1023 27.88 -35.45 30.95
N ALA A 1024 27.47 -34.76 29.88
CA ALA A 1024 28.06 -33.49 29.46
C ALA A 1024 27.85 -32.36 30.49
N ALA A 1025 28.85 -31.49 30.66
CA ALA A 1025 28.78 -30.39 31.63
C ALA A 1025 27.65 -29.39 31.36
N ALA A 1026 27.21 -29.24 30.10
CA ALA A 1026 26.11 -28.36 29.72
C ALA A 1026 24.75 -28.76 30.33
N ASN A 1027 24.60 -30.03 30.72
CA ASN A 1027 23.36 -30.54 31.29
C ASN A 1027 23.00 -29.86 32.63
N VAL A 1028 23.95 -29.25 33.35
CA VAL A 1028 23.65 -28.56 34.62
C VAL A 1028 22.89 -27.23 34.46
N LEU A 1029 22.64 -26.81 33.21
CA LEU A 1029 21.99 -25.54 32.85
C LEU A 1029 20.85 -25.74 31.83
N ASP A 1030 20.37 -26.98 31.63
CA ASP A 1030 19.36 -27.29 30.61
C ASP A 1030 17.92 -27.29 31.15
N GLY A 1031 17.74 -27.25 32.47
CA GLY A 1031 16.46 -27.23 33.16
C GLY A 1031 15.78 -28.61 33.24
N ASP A 1032 16.46 -29.69 32.89
CA ASP A 1032 15.99 -31.07 32.96
C ASP A 1032 16.70 -31.86 34.07
N SER A 1033 16.02 -32.02 35.21
CA SER A 1033 16.51 -32.83 36.34
C SER A 1033 16.82 -34.31 36.03
N ALA A 1034 16.44 -34.82 34.85
CA ALA A 1034 16.76 -36.17 34.40
C ALA A 1034 18.13 -36.29 33.72
N THR A 1035 18.68 -35.20 33.19
CA THR A 1035 20.05 -35.15 32.64
C THR A 1035 21.04 -34.84 33.76
N ILE A 1036 22.32 -35.16 33.55
CA ILE A 1036 23.38 -34.87 34.52
C ILE A 1036 24.68 -34.48 33.82
N TRP A 1037 25.46 -33.62 34.45
CA TRP A 1037 26.92 -33.69 34.33
C TRP A 1037 27.42 -34.86 35.17
N HIS A 1038 28.34 -35.66 34.61
CA HIS A 1038 29.03 -36.73 35.33
C HIS A 1038 30.49 -36.74 34.93
N THR A 1039 31.40 -36.87 35.89
CA THR A 1039 32.85 -36.93 35.66
C THR A 1039 33.26 -38.24 34.99
N GLN A 1040 34.36 -38.26 34.23
CA GLN A 1040 34.78 -39.47 33.49
C GLN A 1040 34.92 -40.71 34.38
N TRP A 1041 34.28 -41.81 33.97
CA TRP A 1041 34.37 -43.10 34.67
C TRP A 1041 34.52 -44.31 33.74
N TYR A 1042 34.18 -44.22 32.45
CA TYR A 1042 34.16 -45.38 31.55
C TYR A 1042 35.53 -45.66 30.89
N GLN A 1043 36.06 -44.71 30.12
CA GLN A 1043 37.33 -44.88 29.39
C GLN A 1043 38.56 -44.41 30.18
N ALA A 1044 38.33 -43.60 31.21
CA ALA A 1044 39.31 -43.12 32.16
C ALA A 1044 38.57 -42.80 33.47
N THR A 1045 39.29 -42.68 34.57
CA THR A 1045 38.74 -42.20 35.84
C THR A 1045 39.55 -40.99 36.29
N ALA A 1046 38.94 -39.81 36.24
CA ALA A 1046 39.56 -38.59 36.72
C ALA A 1046 39.69 -38.64 38.26
N ALA A 1047 40.78 -38.10 38.81
CA ALA A 1047 40.97 -38.07 40.25
C ALA A 1047 40.28 -36.84 40.87
N MET A 1048 39.67 -37.01 42.05
CA MET A 1048 39.16 -35.90 42.87
C MET A 1048 40.30 -34.93 43.28
N PRO A 1049 40.01 -33.63 43.50
CA PRO A 1049 38.70 -32.99 43.46
C PRO A 1049 38.21 -32.68 42.02
N HIS A 1050 36.89 -32.67 41.82
CA HIS A 1050 36.26 -32.27 40.55
C HIS A 1050 35.74 -30.85 40.61
N GLU A 1051 35.74 -30.13 39.49
CA GLU A 1051 35.31 -28.74 39.44
C GLU A 1051 34.54 -28.39 38.16
N ILE A 1052 33.47 -27.63 38.34
CA ILE A 1052 32.70 -27.02 37.25
C ILE A 1052 32.60 -25.53 37.50
N THR A 1053 32.86 -24.74 36.45
CA THR A 1053 32.91 -23.28 36.49
C THR A 1053 31.88 -22.69 35.55
N LEU A 1054 31.04 -21.80 36.09
CA LEU A 1054 30.01 -21.05 35.37
C LEU A 1054 30.49 -19.62 35.10
N ASP A 1055 30.31 -19.11 33.88
CA ASP A 1055 30.30 -17.67 33.58
C ASP A 1055 28.86 -17.18 33.64
N LEU A 1056 28.55 -16.24 34.52
CA LEU A 1056 27.21 -15.70 34.74
C LEU A 1056 26.77 -14.71 33.64
N GLY A 1057 27.66 -14.38 32.70
CA GLY A 1057 27.41 -13.43 31.61
C GLY A 1057 27.52 -11.95 32.01
N ALA A 1058 27.31 -11.63 33.29
CA ALA A 1058 27.51 -10.32 33.90
C ALA A 1058 28.07 -10.46 35.33
N SER A 1059 28.40 -9.34 35.98
CA SER A 1059 28.79 -9.34 37.40
C SER A 1059 27.55 -9.21 38.29
N TYR A 1060 27.44 -10.09 39.30
CA TYR A 1060 26.35 -10.14 40.26
C TYR A 1060 26.87 -10.08 41.69
N ASN A 1061 26.04 -9.67 42.64
CA ASN A 1061 26.32 -9.81 44.07
C ASN A 1061 25.85 -11.19 44.57
N VAL A 1062 26.60 -12.22 44.19
CA VAL A 1062 26.26 -13.65 44.36
C VAL A 1062 26.16 -14.01 45.84
N SER A 1063 25.05 -14.61 46.26
CA SER A 1063 24.72 -14.99 47.63
C SER A 1063 24.53 -16.48 47.86
N ALA A 1064 24.24 -17.27 46.82
CA ALA A 1064 24.13 -18.72 46.97
C ALA A 1064 24.48 -19.52 45.72
N LEU A 1065 24.73 -20.81 45.95
CA LEU A 1065 24.73 -21.85 44.93
C LEU A 1065 23.68 -22.91 45.30
N HIS A 1066 22.81 -23.24 44.36
CA HIS A 1066 21.80 -24.28 44.48
C HIS A 1066 22.25 -25.50 43.68
N TYR A 1067 22.50 -26.60 44.38
CA TYR A 1067 22.97 -27.86 43.81
C TYR A 1067 21.83 -28.88 43.78
N LEU A 1068 21.42 -29.32 42.59
CA LEU A 1068 20.53 -30.49 42.46
C LEU A 1068 21.37 -31.75 42.21
N PRO A 1069 21.37 -32.73 43.12
CA PRO A 1069 22.09 -33.99 42.92
C PRO A 1069 21.46 -34.84 41.80
N ARG A 1070 22.19 -35.86 41.33
CA ARG A 1070 21.62 -36.89 40.43
C ARG A 1070 20.38 -37.55 41.04
N GLN A 1071 19.31 -37.63 40.24
CA GLN A 1071 17.99 -38.10 40.71
C GLN A 1071 17.84 -39.62 40.81
N THR A 1072 18.62 -40.39 40.04
CA THR A 1072 18.36 -41.84 39.89
C THR A 1072 19.13 -42.75 40.85
N GLN A 1073 20.30 -42.34 41.34
CA GLN A 1073 21.15 -43.13 42.25
C GLN A 1073 22.14 -42.24 43.02
N SER A 1074 22.80 -42.79 44.05
CA SER A 1074 23.77 -42.05 44.88
C SER A 1074 25.14 -41.86 44.23
N ASN A 1075 25.47 -42.66 43.22
CA ASN A 1075 26.75 -42.59 42.51
C ASN A 1075 27.04 -41.18 41.99
N GLY A 1076 28.18 -40.62 42.41
CA GLY A 1076 28.65 -39.30 42.02
C GLY A 1076 28.04 -38.14 42.83
N ARG A 1077 27.12 -38.39 43.77
CA ARG A 1077 26.62 -37.30 44.60
C ARG A 1077 27.74 -36.73 45.45
N ILE A 1078 27.88 -35.41 45.43
CA ILE A 1078 28.94 -34.70 46.13
C ILE A 1078 28.67 -34.80 47.64
N ALA A 1079 29.70 -35.15 48.42
CA ALA A 1079 29.68 -35.04 49.87
C ALA A 1079 30.29 -33.70 50.27
N ASP A 1080 31.62 -33.59 50.32
CA ASP A 1080 32.29 -32.35 50.69
C ASP A 1080 32.47 -31.45 49.46
N TYR A 1081 32.22 -30.15 49.63
CA TYR A 1081 32.31 -29.17 48.55
C TYR A 1081 32.97 -27.86 49.00
N GLN A 1082 33.42 -27.10 48.00
CA GLN A 1082 33.74 -25.68 48.10
C GLN A 1082 33.04 -24.91 46.98
N VAL A 1083 32.44 -23.77 47.31
CA VAL A 1083 31.97 -22.78 46.34
C VAL A 1083 32.99 -21.66 46.29
N LEU A 1084 33.53 -21.35 45.12
CA LEU A 1084 34.44 -20.23 44.90
C LEU A 1084 33.83 -19.22 43.94
N THR A 1085 34.15 -17.95 44.11
CA THR A 1085 33.65 -16.87 43.26
C THR A 1085 34.82 -16.03 42.73
N SER A 1086 34.67 -15.48 41.53
CA SER A 1086 35.71 -14.69 40.86
C SER A 1086 35.09 -13.62 39.96
N THR A 1087 35.77 -12.48 39.82
CA THR A 1087 35.38 -11.42 38.88
C THR A 1087 36.05 -11.56 37.51
N ASP A 1088 37.19 -12.25 37.43
CA ASP A 1088 38.02 -12.39 36.22
C ASP A 1088 38.11 -13.83 35.68
N GLY A 1089 37.63 -14.82 36.43
CA GLY A 1089 37.64 -16.24 36.08
C GLY A 1089 39.01 -16.91 36.28
N VAL A 1090 39.99 -16.17 36.80
CA VAL A 1090 41.39 -16.61 37.00
C VAL A 1090 41.75 -16.58 38.48
N THR A 1091 41.36 -15.54 39.20
CA THR A 1091 41.66 -15.30 40.62
C THR A 1091 40.43 -15.63 41.47
N TRP A 1092 40.51 -16.68 42.29
CA TRP A 1092 39.35 -17.25 43.00
C TRP A 1092 39.29 -16.96 44.51
N GLY A 1093 40.38 -16.46 45.10
CA GLY A 1093 40.43 -16.11 46.52
C GLY A 1093 40.09 -17.27 47.47
N THR A 1094 39.55 -16.94 48.65
CA THR A 1094 39.04 -17.91 49.63
C THR A 1094 37.62 -18.37 49.27
N ALA A 1095 37.30 -19.64 49.53
CA ALA A 1095 35.97 -20.20 49.30
C ALA A 1095 34.86 -19.29 49.90
N ALA A 1096 33.80 -19.10 49.11
CA ALA A 1096 32.58 -18.41 49.51
C ALA A 1096 31.79 -19.24 50.52
N ALA A 1097 31.76 -20.56 50.31
CA ALA A 1097 31.25 -21.54 51.25
C ALA A 1097 32.01 -22.85 51.12
N SER A 1098 32.00 -23.65 52.18
CA SER A 1098 32.44 -25.04 52.16
C SER A 1098 31.61 -25.83 53.15
N GLY A 1099 31.32 -27.08 52.86
CA GLY A 1099 30.54 -27.92 53.76
C GLY A 1099 30.38 -29.33 53.22
N THR A 1100 29.48 -30.08 53.85
CA THR A 1100 29.13 -31.45 53.47
C THR A 1100 27.64 -31.49 53.12
N TYR A 1101 27.31 -31.97 51.92
CA TYR A 1101 25.93 -32.20 51.50
C TYR A 1101 25.39 -33.52 52.08
N PRO A 1102 24.10 -33.59 52.44
CA PRO A 1102 23.44 -34.85 52.74
C PRO A 1102 23.24 -35.67 51.46
N ASN A 1103 23.35 -37.00 51.56
CA ASN A 1103 23.09 -37.90 50.45
C ASN A 1103 21.57 -38.05 50.20
N THR A 1104 21.01 -37.15 49.40
CA THR A 1104 19.59 -37.13 49.02
C THR A 1104 19.43 -36.74 47.54
N THR A 1105 18.22 -36.86 46.99
CA THR A 1105 17.84 -36.33 45.67
C THR A 1105 17.33 -34.88 45.74
N THR A 1106 17.01 -34.39 46.94
CA THR A 1106 16.51 -33.02 47.15
C THR A 1106 17.59 -31.99 46.84
N GLN A 1107 17.21 -30.85 46.25
CA GLN A 1107 18.10 -29.70 46.05
C GLN A 1107 18.76 -29.29 47.37
N GLN A 1108 20.05 -28.95 47.29
CA GLN A 1108 20.87 -28.51 48.40
C GLN A 1108 21.32 -27.07 48.16
N ASP A 1109 20.89 -26.17 49.03
CA ASP A 1109 21.17 -24.74 48.92
C ASP A 1109 22.37 -24.37 49.79
N VAL A 1110 23.32 -23.66 49.19
CA VAL A 1110 24.52 -23.16 49.85
C VAL A 1110 24.48 -21.65 49.85
N ALA A 1111 23.98 -21.07 50.92
CA ALA A 1111 24.01 -19.64 51.14
C ALA A 1111 25.36 -19.20 51.74
N PHE A 1112 25.84 -18.03 51.34
CA PHE A 1112 27.02 -17.37 51.88
C PHE A 1112 26.87 -15.85 51.86
N THR A 1113 27.76 -15.14 52.57
CA THR A 1113 27.80 -13.68 52.51
C THR A 1113 28.02 -13.22 51.08
N ALA A 1114 27.13 -12.37 50.57
CA ALA A 1114 27.12 -12.00 49.16
C ALA A 1114 28.45 -11.37 48.70
N ARG A 1115 28.91 -11.74 47.50
CA ARG A 1115 30.18 -11.28 46.91
C ARG A 1115 29.97 -10.90 45.45
N THR A 1116 30.55 -9.78 45.02
CA THR A 1116 30.59 -9.42 43.60
C THR A 1116 31.39 -10.47 42.81
N ALA A 1117 30.76 -11.10 41.83
CA ALA A 1117 31.37 -12.14 41.00
C ALA A 1117 30.70 -12.23 39.63
N ARG A 1118 31.49 -12.58 38.61
CA ARG A 1118 31.03 -12.99 37.28
C ARG A 1118 31.16 -14.49 37.07
N TYR A 1119 32.08 -15.13 37.79
CA TYR A 1119 32.36 -16.56 37.67
C TYR A 1119 32.12 -17.24 39.01
N VAL A 1120 31.43 -18.39 38.98
CA VAL A 1120 31.20 -19.24 40.15
C VAL A 1120 31.72 -20.64 39.86
N LYS A 1121 32.45 -21.21 40.81
CA LYS A 1121 33.02 -22.55 40.71
C LYS A 1121 32.49 -23.42 41.84
N LEU A 1122 31.89 -24.55 41.50
CA LEU A 1122 31.62 -25.64 42.43
C LEU A 1122 32.79 -26.63 42.35
N LYS A 1123 33.43 -26.87 43.49
CA LYS A 1123 34.51 -27.84 43.64
C LYS A 1123 34.09 -28.96 44.57
N ALA A 1124 33.86 -30.15 44.04
CA ALA A 1124 33.59 -31.37 44.79
C ALA A 1124 34.91 -31.94 45.33
N THR A 1125 35.04 -32.06 46.66
CA THR A 1125 36.25 -32.59 47.30
C THR A 1125 36.10 -34.05 47.75
N SER A 1126 34.88 -34.56 47.87
CA SER A 1126 34.59 -35.98 48.12
C SER A 1126 33.21 -36.38 47.58
N GLU A 1127 32.99 -37.68 47.37
CA GLU A 1127 31.71 -38.29 46.99
C GLU A 1127 31.10 -39.01 48.21
N VAL A 1128 29.77 -39.11 48.27
CA VAL A 1128 29.02 -39.68 49.42
C VAL A 1128 29.38 -41.11 49.81
N SER A 1129 30.00 -41.88 48.91
CA SER A 1129 30.46 -43.25 49.14
C SER A 1129 31.98 -43.40 48.99
N GLY A 1130 32.73 -42.29 48.96
CA GLY A 1130 34.19 -42.26 48.86
C GLY A 1130 34.76 -42.58 47.47
N ASN A 1131 33.94 -42.60 46.42
CA ASN A 1131 34.38 -42.85 45.06
C ASN A 1131 34.97 -41.60 44.38
N PRO A 1132 35.75 -41.76 43.29
CA PRO A 1132 36.41 -40.64 42.62
C PRO A 1132 35.52 -39.98 41.55
N TRP A 1133 34.21 -39.82 41.78
CA TRP A 1133 33.28 -39.26 40.77
C TRP A 1133 32.39 -38.16 41.35
N ALA A 1134 32.02 -37.18 40.51
CA ALA A 1134 31.00 -36.19 40.82
C ALA A 1134 29.91 -36.16 39.74
N ALA A 1135 28.67 -35.92 40.17
CA ALA A 1135 27.50 -35.83 39.33
C ALA A 1135 26.54 -34.74 39.81
N VAL A 1136 26.02 -33.96 38.87
CA VAL A 1136 25.14 -32.81 39.11
C VAL A 1136 24.03 -32.82 38.08
N ALA A 1137 22.78 -32.73 38.54
CA ALA A 1137 21.63 -32.57 37.64
C ALA A 1137 21.46 -31.11 37.23
N GLU A 1138 21.41 -30.19 38.19
CA GLU A 1138 21.21 -28.75 37.94
C GLU A 1138 22.07 -27.89 38.86
N LEU A 1139 22.50 -26.74 38.33
CA LEU A 1139 23.10 -25.65 39.11
C LEU A 1139 22.32 -24.35 38.88
N ASN A 1140 21.97 -23.68 39.98
CA ASN A 1140 21.45 -22.32 39.96
C ASN A 1140 22.28 -21.41 40.89
N ILE A 1141 22.38 -20.13 40.55
CA ILE A 1141 23.17 -19.16 41.31
C ILE A 1141 22.25 -18.07 41.86
N GLY A 1142 22.20 -17.97 43.18
CA GLY A 1142 21.50 -16.92 43.90
C GLY A 1142 22.33 -15.64 43.98
N TYR A 1143 21.70 -14.47 43.84
CA TYR A 1143 22.31 -13.16 44.07
C TYR A 1143 21.34 -12.23 44.78
N LEU A 1144 21.88 -11.24 45.48
CA LEU A 1144 21.08 -10.16 46.08
C LEU A 1144 21.12 -8.92 45.18
N PRO A 1145 19.98 -8.27 44.92
CA PRO A 1145 19.89 -7.07 44.09
C PRO A 1145 20.52 -5.84 44.73
#